data_AF-A0A1H3HJW2-F1
#
_entry.id   AF-A0A1H3HJW2-F1
#
_cell.length_a   1.000
_cell.length_b   1.000
_cell.length_c   1.000
_cell.angle_alpha   90.00
_cell.angle_beta   90.00
_cell.angle_gamma   90.00
#
_symmetry.space_group_name_H-M   'P 1'
#
loop_
_entity.id
_entity.type
_entity.pdbx_description
1 polymer ?
#
loop_
_entity_poly.entity_id
_entity_poly.type
_entity_poly.pdbx_seq_one_letter_code
_entity_poly.pdbx_strand_id
1 'polypeptide(L)'
;MRLTGIRWSRRATGIGAGVAATTMAAGAAVVALAFGADGVDEASAAEEAPTATLRTVEFPAVAAAARPEATIPSRDTERFSLVGVSWRDPAAHLDGTIKIRTRAAGSGVWRGWQELDSHGHGGPEGTAARAGGRLRGSTDPLWVGPSDGVEVRVTSAAGGTSEKLPDGLRLELVDPGESSGRKAGAAGTGQRAGTGLRPVANVRQVAAEPTPADPAPAGEPTGEPTGEPATSDPTPGTPPAATPTSQPTPSTPAPATTATRASAAAESVPRPNMVTRAGWGANEAITRPAEYRKEVKAVFVHHTAGSNTYNCSESASIIRAIQTYHVQTNGWEDIGYNFLVDKCGTLFEGHAGGIDKPVLGAHTLGFNTDTTGIAVLGTYIDAGVNTAVQDAIASLAAYKLGLYGYDPAGKVMMTAGLSNGKFNQGDRVEMFRISGHRDGYATECPGEALYRQLPTIRTRAAGVSGLTLTGLTPTTRSGKVHYTTGNVTASWSVNTPSSLMSRFELLIDGKVAATTRATDRTAAVTVPDGQHTVQVRGVHLRGATATTAAQTVVVETAAPRFVRRPQLRMRTGTVTATAVPATLTWYATDNIALDSVALTAPSARTFSPKALSVSTTVKPGAASTWSMTAKDLAGNTASASTAWTPVLVSEAAATRTGTWSTATGSGYLDGSALTSTAANASLTWSFTGRSASFIASNVSGSGRVHLYVDGEQVDTLDLGSSTAGHRQAVWTIDWATSAAHTIKIVVAGTSGRPRVTTDGIAYIR
;
A
#
# COMPACT_ATOMS: atom_id res chain seq x y z
N MET A 1 -14.98 52.05 29.55
CA MET A 1 -14.32 52.59 30.76
C MET A 1 -12.91 52.00 30.82
N ARG A 2 -11.90 52.89 30.72
CA ARG A 2 -10.44 52.75 30.89
C ARG A 2 -9.64 51.65 30.13
N LEU A 3 -8.75 52.19 29.29
CA LEU A 3 -7.61 51.64 28.55
C LEU A 3 -6.43 51.19 29.45
N THR A 4 -5.48 50.48 28.80
CA THR A 4 -4.01 50.37 28.96
C THR A 4 -3.59 48.89 29.11
N GLY A 5 -2.64 48.29 28.37
CA GLY A 5 -1.60 48.77 27.45
C GLY A 5 -0.21 48.30 27.95
N ILE A 6 0.66 47.83 27.03
CA ILE A 6 2.15 47.92 27.09
C ILE A 6 2.86 46.86 27.99
N ARG A 7 4.00 46.20 27.67
CA ARG A 7 4.99 46.18 26.57
C ARG A 7 5.89 44.94 26.69
N TRP A 8 6.53 44.57 25.59
CA TRP A 8 7.73 43.73 25.50
C TRP A 8 8.99 44.47 26.01
N SER A 9 10.00 43.73 26.49
CA SER A 9 11.39 44.23 26.49
C SER A 9 12.41 43.12 26.19
N ARG A 10 13.35 43.45 25.29
CA ARG A 10 14.60 42.73 25.00
C ARG A 10 15.67 43.15 25.99
N ARG A 11 16.64 42.28 26.29
CA ARG A 11 18.05 42.67 26.45
C ARG A 11 18.99 41.57 25.94
N ALA A 12 20.04 42.03 25.29
CA ALA A 12 21.18 41.29 24.74
C ALA A 12 22.43 41.60 25.56
N THR A 13 23.37 40.64 25.63
CA THR A 13 24.83 40.75 25.91
C THR A 13 25.35 39.30 25.95
N GLY A 14 26.47 38.86 25.41
CA GLY A 14 27.60 39.48 24.72
C GLY A 14 28.83 38.58 24.94
N ILE A 15 29.46 38.14 23.84
CA ILE A 15 30.91 37.87 23.65
C ILE A 15 31.60 36.71 24.40
N GLY A 16 32.29 35.85 23.64
CA GLY A 16 33.36 34.99 24.13
C GLY A 16 33.82 33.93 23.11
N ALA A 17 34.72 34.29 22.20
CA ALA A 17 35.44 33.37 21.33
C ALA A 17 36.65 32.75 22.07
N GLY A 18 36.92 31.47 21.82
CA GLY A 18 38.12 30.77 22.32
C GLY A 18 38.48 29.59 21.41
N VAL A 19 39.54 29.78 20.64
CA VAL A 19 40.24 28.79 19.79
C VAL A 19 41.22 28.00 20.66
N ALA A 20 41.33 26.67 20.49
CA ALA A 20 42.61 25.95 20.39
C ALA A 20 42.39 24.43 20.25
N ALA A 21 43.15 23.85 19.32
CA ALA A 21 43.19 22.45 18.96
C ALA A 21 44.00 21.59 19.94
N THR A 22 43.73 20.28 20.00
CA THR A 22 44.78 19.27 20.17
C THR A 22 44.30 17.93 19.62
N THR A 23 45.02 17.46 18.61
CA THR A 23 45.01 16.10 18.05
C THR A 23 45.59 15.11 19.06
N MET A 24 45.11 13.84 19.09
CA MET A 24 45.95 12.63 19.14
C MET A 24 45.12 11.33 19.05
N ALA A 25 45.67 10.43 18.24
CA ALA A 25 45.74 8.98 18.37
C ALA A 25 44.54 8.08 18.01
N ALA A 26 44.80 7.31 16.96
CA ALA A 26 44.14 6.11 16.51
C ALA A 26 43.83 5.09 17.63
N GLY A 27 42.66 4.48 17.52
CA GLY A 27 42.29 3.27 18.22
C GLY A 27 41.19 2.57 17.44
N ALA A 28 41.58 1.73 16.49
CA ALA A 28 40.67 0.80 15.83
C ALA A 28 40.14 -0.18 16.88
N ALA A 29 38.85 -0.10 17.19
CA ALA A 29 38.12 -1.17 17.86
C ALA A 29 36.90 -1.50 16.99
N VAL A 30 37.12 -2.44 16.08
CA VAL A 30 36.05 -3.18 15.41
C VAL A 30 35.26 -3.89 16.50
N VAL A 31 34.09 -3.38 16.87
CA VAL A 31 33.10 -4.18 17.60
C VAL A 31 32.42 -5.05 16.56
N ALA A 32 33.06 -6.18 16.26
CA ALA A 32 32.39 -7.31 15.67
C ALA A 32 31.38 -7.82 16.69
N LEU A 33 30.10 -7.50 16.50
CA LEU A 33 29.02 -8.26 17.13
C LEU A 33 28.97 -9.61 16.39
N ALA A 34 29.88 -10.50 16.79
CA ALA A 34 29.73 -11.92 16.55
C ALA A 34 28.43 -12.35 17.24
N PHE A 35 27.45 -12.79 16.45
CA PHE A 35 26.38 -13.62 16.98
C PHE A 35 27.03 -14.95 17.38
N GLY A 36 27.51 -15.00 18.62
CA GLY A 36 27.93 -16.21 19.28
C GLY A 36 26.75 -17.16 19.35
N ALA A 37 26.88 -18.30 18.70
CA ALA A 37 26.12 -19.49 19.01
C ALA A 37 26.60 -19.98 20.38
N ASP A 38 26.10 -19.37 21.45
CA ASP A 38 26.27 -19.89 22.80
C ASP A 38 25.14 -20.87 23.06
N GLY A 39 25.53 -22.15 23.10
CA GLY A 39 24.71 -23.23 23.59
C GLY A 39 24.19 -22.89 24.98
N VAL A 40 22.88 -22.92 25.13
CA VAL A 40 22.25 -22.91 26.44
C VAL A 40 22.40 -24.30 27.04
N ASP A 41 23.20 -24.37 28.09
CA ASP A 41 23.29 -25.52 28.98
C ASP A 41 21.88 -25.95 29.43
N GLU A 42 21.53 -27.18 29.05
CA GLU A 42 20.40 -27.92 29.62
C GLU A 42 20.66 -28.19 31.10
N ALA A 43 20.00 -27.42 31.96
CA ALA A 43 19.69 -27.85 33.32
C ALA A 43 18.54 -27.01 33.91
N SER A 44 17.38 -26.97 33.25
CA SER A 44 16.14 -26.72 33.97
C SER A 44 15.55 -28.06 34.37
N ALA A 45 15.42 -28.30 35.68
CA ALA A 45 14.68 -29.44 36.20
C ALA A 45 13.33 -29.54 35.47
N ALA A 46 13.10 -30.67 34.79
CA ALA A 46 11.86 -30.93 34.08
C ALA A 46 10.73 -30.94 35.11
N GLU A 47 9.96 -29.86 35.18
CA GLU A 47 8.64 -29.88 35.79
C GLU A 47 7.83 -30.89 34.96
N GLU A 48 7.38 -31.97 35.61
CA GLU A 48 6.69 -33.08 34.94
C GLU A 48 5.49 -32.52 34.17
N ALA A 49 5.46 -32.72 32.85
CA ALA A 49 4.40 -32.18 32.02
C ALA A 49 3.04 -32.67 32.54
N PRO A 50 2.00 -31.80 32.58
CA PRO A 50 0.68 -32.21 33.06
C PRO A 50 0.20 -33.41 32.27
N THR A 51 0.01 -34.53 32.98
CA THR A 51 -0.36 -35.80 32.37
C THR A 51 -1.86 -35.83 32.16
N ALA A 52 -2.29 -35.91 30.90
CA ALA A 52 -3.68 -36.09 30.56
C ALA A 52 -4.15 -37.52 30.91
N THR A 53 -5.36 -37.64 31.42
CA THR A 53 -5.96 -38.93 31.83
C THR A 53 -7.23 -39.22 31.03
N LEU A 54 -7.32 -40.42 30.46
CA LEU A 54 -8.53 -40.94 29.81
C LEU A 54 -9.36 -41.74 30.82
N ARG A 55 -10.67 -41.46 30.86
CA ARG A 55 -11.67 -42.26 31.55
C ARG A 55 -12.74 -42.73 30.57
N THR A 56 -12.96 -44.04 30.56
CA THR A 56 -13.93 -44.68 29.69
C THR A 56 -15.17 -45.08 30.48
N VAL A 57 -16.34 -44.76 29.96
CA VAL A 57 -17.61 -45.25 30.47
C VAL A 57 -18.30 -46.09 29.40
N GLU A 58 -18.45 -47.37 29.68
CA GLU A 58 -19.19 -48.28 28.80
C GLU A 58 -20.66 -47.85 28.77
N PHE A 59 -21.27 -47.85 27.58
CA PHE A 59 -22.72 -47.73 27.50
C PHE A 59 -23.34 -48.95 28.20
N PRO A 60 -24.45 -48.77 28.96
CA PRO A 60 -25.14 -49.90 29.60
C PRO A 60 -25.30 -51.00 28.57
N ALA A 61 -24.95 -52.24 28.92
CA ALA A 61 -24.95 -53.37 28.00
C ALA A 61 -26.30 -53.41 27.27
N VAL A 62 -26.30 -52.89 26.05
CA VAL A 62 -27.39 -53.10 25.11
C VAL A 62 -27.22 -54.56 24.78
N ALA A 63 -27.87 -55.43 25.56
CA ALA A 63 -27.85 -56.87 25.32
C ALA A 63 -28.15 -57.07 23.83
N ALA A 64 -27.13 -57.59 23.14
CA ALA A 64 -27.01 -57.90 21.72
C ALA A 64 -28.24 -57.56 20.84
N ALA A 65 -28.03 -56.67 19.88
CA ALA A 65 -28.84 -56.43 18.69
C ALA A 65 -30.23 -55.78 18.87
N ALA A 66 -30.50 -54.76 18.04
CA ALA A 66 -31.82 -54.20 17.72
C ALA A 66 -32.39 -53.05 18.57
N ARG A 67 -31.58 -52.16 19.14
CA ARG A 67 -32.10 -50.84 19.57
C ARG A 67 -31.56 -49.70 18.70
N PRO A 68 -32.43 -48.81 18.21
CA PRO A 68 -32.02 -47.62 17.45
C PRO A 68 -31.45 -46.53 18.38
N GLU A 69 -31.36 -46.75 19.69
CA GLU A 69 -30.88 -45.76 20.64
C GLU A 69 -30.04 -46.39 21.78
N ALA A 70 -28.97 -45.70 22.18
CA ALA A 70 -28.18 -45.98 23.37
C ALA A 70 -27.98 -44.69 24.17
N THR A 71 -28.14 -44.75 25.50
CA THR A 71 -28.06 -43.56 26.36
C THR A 71 -27.14 -43.77 27.55
N ILE A 72 -26.50 -42.68 27.94
CA ILE A 72 -25.82 -42.49 29.22
C ILE A 72 -26.68 -41.48 29.98
N PRO A 73 -27.44 -41.92 31.01
CA PRO A 73 -28.21 -40.98 31.82
C PRO A 73 -27.28 -40.01 32.54
N SER A 74 -27.84 -38.85 32.89
CA SER A 74 -27.14 -37.82 33.65
C SER A 74 -26.46 -38.43 34.88
N ARG A 75 -25.15 -38.21 34.98
CA ARG A 75 -24.31 -38.74 36.06
C ARG A 75 -23.20 -37.76 36.42
N ASP A 76 -22.74 -37.87 37.66
CA ASP A 76 -21.51 -37.23 38.11
C ASP A 76 -20.29 -37.97 37.53
N THR A 77 -19.22 -37.22 37.29
CA THR A 77 -17.95 -37.75 36.84
C THR A 77 -16.83 -37.07 37.61
N GLU A 78 -15.66 -37.70 37.66
CA GLU A 78 -14.44 -36.93 37.88
C GLU A 78 -14.26 -35.90 36.75
N ARG A 79 -13.40 -34.90 36.98
CA ARG A 79 -13.21 -33.79 36.05
C ARG A 79 -12.80 -34.29 34.66
N PHE A 80 -13.31 -33.66 33.62
CA PHE A 80 -12.84 -33.83 32.25
C PHE A 80 -12.95 -32.50 31.50
N SER A 81 -12.37 -32.40 30.32
CA SER A 81 -12.54 -31.21 29.46
C SER A 81 -12.74 -31.51 27.99
N LEU A 82 -12.53 -32.77 27.58
CA LEU A 82 -12.79 -33.25 26.25
C LEU A 82 -13.61 -34.54 26.34
N VAL A 83 -14.55 -34.70 25.40
CA VAL A 83 -15.44 -35.85 25.35
C VAL A 83 -15.62 -36.35 23.93
N GLY A 84 -15.66 -37.66 23.75
CA GLY A 84 -15.96 -38.31 22.47
C GLY A 84 -16.67 -39.65 22.68
N VAL A 85 -17.15 -40.23 21.59
CA VAL A 85 -17.77 -41.57 21.60
C VAL A 85 -16.97 -42.48 20.67
N SER A 86 -16.61 -43.68 21.15
CA SER A 86 -15.84 -44.67 20.38
C SER A 86 -16.57 -46.01 20.25
N TRP A 87 -16.28 -46.78 19.21
CA TRP A 87 -16.83 -48.12 18.95
C TRP A 87 -15.77 -49.10 18.48
N ARG A 88 -16.07 -50.41 18.56
CA ARG A 88 -15.07 -51.46 18.40
C ARG A 88 -14.53 -51.60 16.99
N ASP A 89 -15.40 -51.58 15.99
CA ASP A 89 -14.99 -51.75 14.60
C ASP A 89 -14.67 -50.38 13.96
N PRO A 90 -13.39 -50.07 13.67
CA PRO A 90 -13.02 -48.81 13.03
C PRO A 90 -13.55 -48.64 11.60
N ALA A 91 -14.05 -49.70 10.96
CA ALA A 91 -14.69 -49.63 9.64
C ALA A 91 -16.22 -49.44 9.72
N ALA A 92 -16.82 -49.58 10.91
CA ALA A 92 -18.25 -49.35 11.08
C ALA A 92 -18.56 -47.85 11.05
N HIS A 93 -19.62 -47.48 10.34
CA HIS A 93 -20.16 -46.13 10.32
C HIS A 93 -21.31 -46.00 11.31
N LEU A 94 -21.44 -44.82 11.92
CA LEU A 94 -22.60 -44.46 12.73
C LEU A 94 -23.46 -43.47 11.95
N ASP A 95 -24.41 -44.01 11.20
CA ASP A 95 -25.40 -43.24 10.46
C ASP A 95 -26.51 -42.84 11.44
N GLY A 96 -26.40 -41.67 12.09
CA GLY A 96 -27.26 -41.28 13.20
C GLY A 96 -26.84 -39.98 13.88
N THR A 97 -27.46 -39.65 15.02
CA THR A 97 -27.11 -38.46 15.81
C THR A 97 -26.53 -38.87 17.16
N ILE A 98 -25.46 -38.19 17.58
CA ILE A 98 -24.86 -38.34 18.91
C ILE A 98 -25.00 -37.00 19.60
N LYS A 99 -25.90 -36.92 20.58
CA LYS A 99 -26.12 -35.71 21.36
C LYS A 99 -25.51 -35.86 22.75
N ILE A 100 -24.78 -34.85 23.19
CA ILE A 100 -24.16 -34.77 24.49
C ILE A 100 -24.52 -33.47 25.19
N ARG A 101 -24.68 -33.51 26.51
CA ARG A 101 -24.65 -32.31 27.36
C ARG A 101 -23.75 -32.56 28.55
N THR A 102 -23.07 -31.51 29.01
CA THR A 102 -22.13 -31.58 30.13
C THR A 102 -22.48 -30.57 31.21
N ARG A 103 -22.08 -30.86 32.44
CA ARG A 103 -22.17 -29.95 33.58
C ARG A 103 -20.84 -29.25 33.78
N ALA A 104 -20.84 -27.92 33.84
CA ALA A 104 -19.62 -27.14 34.05
C ALA A 104 -19.13 -27.30 35.49
N ALA A 105 -17.86 -27.68 35.65
CA ALA A 105 -17.27 -28.05 36.93
C ALA A 105 -17.37 -26.91 37.94
N GLY A 106 -17.77 -27.23 39.18
CA GLY A 106 -17.91 -26.27 40.28
C GLY A 106 -19.08 -25.29 40.19
N SER A 107 -19.78 -25.21 39.05
CA SER A 107 -20.96 -24.33 38.89
C SER A 107 -22.29 -25.06 39.08
N GLY A 108 -22.31 -26.38 38.87
CA GLY A 108 -23.55 -27.18 38.84
C GLY A 108 -24.43 -26.94 37.60
N VAL A 109 -24.05 -26.06 36.68
CA VAL A 109 -24.85 -25.66 35.51
C VAL A 109 -24.65 -26.64 34.36
N TRP A 110 -25.76 -27.20 33.86
CA TRP A 110 -25.79 -28.01 32.64
C TRP A 110 -25.82 -27.13 31.40
N ARG A 111 -24.94 -27.43 30.44
CA ARG A 111 -24.99 -26.85 29.09
C ARG A 111 -26.13 -27.48 28.29
N GLY A 112 -26.55 -26.80 27.22
CA GLY A 112 -27.51 -27.33 26.26
C GLY A 112 -26.96 -28.57 25.53
N TRP A 113 -27.84 -29.32 24.88
CA TRP A 113 -27.45 -30.44 24.03
C TRP A 113 -26.62 -29.96 22.83
N GLN A 114 -25.52 -30.65 22.57
CA GLN A 114 -24.64 -30.45 21.43
C GLN A 114 -24.53 -31.75 20.66
N GLU A 115 -24.46 -31.68 19.34
CA GLU A 115 -24.25 -32.84 18.49
C GLU A 115 -22.75 -33.07 18.29
N LEU A 116 -22.29 -34.32 18.38
CA LEU A 116 -20.94 -34.73 18.03
C LEU A 116 -20.92 -35.14 16.57
N ASP A 117 -19.87 -34.74 15.84
CA ASP A 117 -19.66 -35.19 14.46
C ASP A 117 -19.34 -36.69 14.47
N SER A 118 -20.22 -37.47 13.84
CA SER A 118 -20.08 -38.92 13.70
C SER A 118 -19.12 -39.31 12.57
N HIS A 119 -18.71 -38.37 11.72
CA HIS A 119 -17.71 -38.58 10.66
C HIS A 119 -16.31 -38.38 11.22
N GLY A 120 -15.82 -39.38 11.96
CA GLY A 120 -14.49 -39.34 12.56
C GLY A 120 -13.40 -38.86 11.58
N HIS A 121 -12.49 -38.03 12.07
CA HIS A 121 -11.29 -37.62 11.36
C HIS A 121 -10.53 -38.88 10.92
N GLY A 122 -10.35 -39.08 9.61
CA GLY A 122 -9.83 -40.33 9.05
C GLY A 122 -8.58 -40.87 9.77
N GLY A 123 -8.50 -42.20 9.94
CA GLY A 123 -7.44 -42.86 10.71
C GLY A 123 -6.18 -43.24 9.93
N PRO A 124 -5.25 -43.99 10.58
CA PRO A 124 -4.02 -44.45 9.95
C PRO A 124 -4.28 -45.43 8.80
N GLU A 125 -3.46 -45.33 7.74
CA GLU A 125 -3.56 -46.14 6.52
C GLU A 125 -2.79 -47.46 6.61
N GLY A 126 -1.79 -47.54 7.49
CA GLY A 126 -0.83 -48.64 7.58
C GLY A 126 -1.44 -49.94 8.11
N THR A 127 -0.99 -51.06 7.53
CA THR A 127 -1.38 -52.43 7.93
C THR A 127 -0.93 -52.78 9.35
N ALA A 128 0.15 -52.19 9.88
CA ALA A 128 0.62 -52.44 11.24
C ALA A 128 -0.35 -51.92 12.33
N ALA A 129 -0.95 -50.74 12.12
CA ALA A 129 -1.95 -50.18 13.01
C ALA A 129 -3.26 -51.00 12.97
N ARG A 130 -3.69 -51.43 11.78
CA ARG A 130 -4.89 -52.27 11.59
C ARG A 130 -4.71 -53.71 12.09
N ALA A 131 -3.52 -54.31 11.93
CA ALA A 131 -3.24 -55.70 12.29
C ALA A 131 -3.21 -55.95 13.81
N GLY A 132 -3.00 -54.91 14.62
CA GLY A 132 -2.96 -55.04 16.08
C GLY A 132 -4.32 -55.17 16.77
N GLY A 133 -5.45 -55.02 16.05
CA GLY A 133 -6.80 -55.08 16.63
C GLY A 133 -7.10 -53.99 17.66
N ARG A 134 -6.26 -52.94 17.73
CA ARG A 134 -6.33 -51.85 18.72
C ARG A 134 -7.10 -50.63 18.24
N LEU A 135 -7.32 -50.50 16.94
CA LEU A 135 -8.02 -49.36 16.37
C LEU A 135 -9.49 -49.38 16.74
N ARG A 136 -10.03 -48.21 17.06
CA ARG A 136 -11.44 -47.99 17.32
C ARG A 136 -11.97 -46.94 16.37
N GLY A 137 -13.23 -47.09 15.97
CA GLY A 137 -13.94 -46.00 15.32
C GLY A 137 -14.35 -44.98 16.37
N SER A 138 -14.41 -43.71 16.00
CA SER A 138 -14.69 -42.65 16.97
C SER A 138 -15.35 -41.45 16.32
N THR A 139 -16.05 -40.66 17.14
CA THR A 139 -16.41 -39.29 16.77
C THR A 139 -15.18 -38.40 16.78
N ASP A 140 -15.33 -37.22 16.21
CA ASP A 140 -14.44 -36.10 16.51
C ASP A 140 -14.65 -35.69 17.97
N PRO A 141 -13.57 -35.45 18.73
CA PRO A 141 -13.72 -35.13 20.14
C PRO A 141 -14.15 -33.68 20.33
N LEU A 142 -15.08 -33.45 21.27
CA LEU A 142 -15.58 -32.13 21.60
C LEU A 142 -14.92 -31.59 22.87
N TRP A 143 -14.28 -30.42 22.75
CA TRP A 143 -13.85 -29.64 23.91
C TRP A 143 -15.04 -28.95 24.59
N VAL A 144 -15.28 -29.28 25.85
CA VAL A 144 -16.40 -28.78 26.67
C VAL A 144 -15.95 -27.86 27.82
N GLY A 145 -14.63 -27.68 27.98
CA GLY A 145 -14.01 -27.04 29.14
C GLY A 145 -14.18 -27.87 30.42
N PRO A 146 -13.73 -27.39 31.59
CA PRO A 146 -13.84 -28.14 32.84
C PRO A 146 -15.27 -28.57 33.15
N SER A 147 -15.49 -29.88 33.20
CA SER A 147 -16.80 -30.51 33.43
C SER A 147 -16.71 -31.66 34.44
N ASP A 148 -17.77 -31.86 35.22
CA ASP A 148 -17.87 -32.88 36.28
C ASP A 148 -19.20 -33.67 36.21
N GLY A 149 -19.88 -33.62 35.07
CA GLY A 149 -21.09 -34.37 34.80
C GLY A 149 -21.40 -34.45 33.30
N VAL A 150 -22.04 -35.54 32.88
CA VAL A 150 -22.30 -35.84 31.47
C VAL A 150 -23.63 -36.59 31.27
N GLU A 151 -24.30 -36.34 30.15
CA GLU A 151 -25.42 -37.13 29.63
C GLU A 151 -25.26 -37.26 28.12
N VAL A 152 -25.48 -38.47 27.58
CA VAL A 152 -25.29 -38.77 26.15
C VAL A 152 -26.47 -39.55 25.60
N ARG A 153 -26.87 -39.24 24.37
CA ARG A 153 -27.88 -39.97 23.60
C ARG A 153 -27.33 -40.24 22.21
N VAL A 154 -27.35 -41.50 21.81
CA VAL A 154 -26.89 -41.96 20.49
C VAL A 154 -28.09 -42.59 19.81
N THR A 155 -28.50 -42.09 18.65
CA THR A 155 -29.65 -42.60 17.88
C THR A 155 -29.23 -42.96 16.47
N SER A 156 -29.63 -44.12 15.94
CA SER A 156 -29.46 -44.46 14.52
C SER A 156 -30.44 -43.66 13.64
N ALA A 157 -30.09 -43.44 12.38
CA ALA A 157 -30.95 -42.82 11.39
C ALA A 157 -32.17 -43.71 11.09
N ALA A 158 -33.37 -43.11 11.03
CA ALA A 158 -34.59 -43.83 10.68
C ALA A 158 -34.67 -44.05 9.15
N GLY A 159 -34.89 -45.30 8.71
CA GLY A 159 -35.20 -45.64 7.31
C GLY A 159 -34.00 -45.92 6.37
N GLY A 160 -32.77 -46.01 6.89
CA GLY A 160 -31.56 -46.40 6.14
C GLY A 160 -31.14 -47.86 6.36
N THR A 161 -30.25 -48.41 5.53
CA THR A 161 -29.86 -49.83 5.51
C THR A 161 -29.08 -50.34 6.74
N SER A 162 -28.82 -49.52 7.76
CA SER A 162 -28.39 -49.99 9.08
C SER A 162 -29.17 -49.30 10.21
N GLU A 163 -30.24 -49.95 10.68
CA GLU A 163 -30.98 -49.54 11.89
C GLU A 163 -30.21 -49.85 13.20
N LYS A 164 -28.90 -50.07 13.12
CA LYS A 164 -28.10 -50.64 14.21
C LYS A 164 -26.94 -49.73 14.57
N LEU A 165 -26.79 -49.45 15.86
CA LEU A 165 -25.62 -48.78 16.40
C LEU A 165 -24.39 -49.70 16.33
N PRO A 166 -23.18 -49.15 16.12
CA PRO A 166 -21.94 -49.92 16.15
C PRO A 166 -21.72 -50.64 17.48
N ASP A 167 -21.11 -51.82 17.43
CA ASP A 167 -20.86 -52.61 18.64
C ASP A 167 -19.77 -52.00 19.53
N GLY A 168 -19.96 -52.15 20.84
CA GLY A 168 -18.97 -51.75 21.85
C GLY A 168 -18.82 -50.23 21.98
N LEU A 169 -19.94 -49.50 21.94
CA LEU A 169 -19.97 -48.06 22.21
C LEU A 169 -19.41 -47.72 23.59
N ARG A 170 -18.55 -46.70 23.62
CA ARG A 170 -17.91 -46.14 24.81
C ARG A 170 -18.00 -44.64 24.81
N LEU A 171 -18.23 -44.06 25.97
CA LEU A 171 -18.02 -42.65 26.23
C LEU A 171 -16.60 -42.45 26.75
N GLU A 172 -15.87 -41.53 26.15
CA GLU A 172 -14.45 -41.30 26.41
C GLU A 172 -14.31 -39.88 26.94
N LEU A 173 -13.85 -39.75 28.19
CA LEU A 173 -13.72 -38.50 28.92
C LEU A 173 -12.24 -38.24 29.18
N VAL A 174 -11.70 -37.15 28.66
CA VAL A 174 -10.28 -36.80 28.83
C VAL A 174 -10.16 -35.57 29.70
N ASP A 175 -9.38 -35.70 30.78
CA ASP A 175 -8.85 -34.58 31.54
C ASP A 175 -7.45 -34.25 31.00
N PRO A 176 -7.21 -33.04 30.46
CA PRO A 176 -5.90 -32.64 29.94
C PRO A 176 -4.81 -32.40 31.00
N GLY A 177 -5.17 -32.47 32.29
CA GLY A 177 -4.32 -32.09 33.40
C GLY A 177 -4.23 -30.57 33.59
N GLU A 178 -4.02 -30.14 34.83
CA GLU A 178 -3.79 -28.73 35.18
C GLU A 178 -2.41 -28.29 34.69
N SER A 179 -2.33 -27.32 33.80
CA SER A 179 -1.07 -26.58 33.61
C SER A 179 -0.83 -25.76 34.88
N SER A 180 0.26 -26.00 35.61
CA SER A 180 0.70 -25.08 36.66
C SER A 180 0.75 -23.67 36.03
N GLY A 181 -0.14 -22.80 36.51
CA GLY A 181 -0.31 -21.47 35.92
C GLY A 181 1.01 -20.74 35.99
N ARG A 182 1.63 -20.48 34.84
CA ARG A 182 2.77 -19.56 34.77
C ARG A 182 2.24 -18.19 35.21
N LYS A 183 2.48 -17.82 36.47
CA LYS A 183 2.44 -16.43 36.88
C LYS A 183 3.35 -15.69 35.92
N ALA A 184 2.81 -14.77 35.13
CA ALA A 184 3.58 -13.80 34.39
C ALA A 184 4.37 -12.95 35.42
N GLY A 185 5.54 -13.44 35.81
CA GLY A 185 6.51 -12.73 36.63
C GLY A 185 7.27 -11.76 35.76
N ALA A 186 7.27 -10.50 36.18
CA ALA A 186 7.91 -9.38 35.52
C ALA A 186 9.41 -9.61 35.24
N ALA A 187 9.82 -9.37 34.00
CA ALA A 187 11.16 -8.88 33.66
C ALA A 187 11.06 -8.07 32.36
N GLY A 188 11.42 -6.78 32.43
CA GLY A 188 11.55 -5.89 31.28
C GLY A 188 10.56 -4.72 31.25
N THR A 189 10.65 -3.82 32.23
CA THR A 189 10.10 -2.46 32.11
C THR A 189 10.81 -1.73 30.97
N GLY A 190 10.09 -1.47 29.87
CA GLY A 190 10.58 -0.57 28.84
C GLY A 190 9.80 -0.59 27.53
N GLN A 191 8.57 -0.05 27.51
CA GLN A 191 8.22 1.07 26.62
C GLN A 191 6.74 1.47 26.69
N ARG A 192 6.59 2.78 26.93
CA ARG A 192 5.48 3.73 26.77
C ARG A 192 4.13 3.24 26.22
N ALA A 193 3.11 3.61 27.01
CA ALA A 193 1.69 3.64 26.71
C ALA A 193 1.34 4.31 25.37
N GLY A 194 0.55 3.61 24.56
CA GLY A 194 -0.35 4.17 23.56
C GLY A 194 -1.77 4.17 24.14
N THR A 195 -2.38 5.34 24.20
CA THR A 195 -3.66 5.67 24.84
C THR A 195 -4.88 5.10 24.11
N GLY A 196 -5.71 4.36 24.85
CA GLY A 196 -7.17 4.55 24.96
C GLY A 196 -8.07 4.36 23.73
N LEU A 197 -8.80 3.24 23.70
CA LEU A 197 -10.18 3.21 23.20
C LEU A 197 -11.04 2.33 24.11
N ARG A 198 -12.15 2.91 24.58
CA ARG A 198 -13.17 2.29 25.45
C ARG A 198 -14.06 1.35 24.65
N PRO A 199 -14.59 0.25 25.22
CA PRO A 199 -15.61 -0.56 24.56
C PRO A 199 -16.97 0.17 24.61
N VAL A 200 -17.56 0.42 23.45
CA VAL A 200 -18.98 0.79 23.33
C VAL A 200 -19.79 -0.49 23.15
N ALA A 201 -20.80 -0.64 24.00
CA ALA A 201 -21.80 -1.70 23.97
C ALA A 201 -22.86 -1.44 22.89
N ASN A 202 -23.57 -2.53 22.55
CA ASN A 202 -24.82 -2.67 21.81
C ASN A 202 -24.71 -2.93 20.30
N VAL A 203 -24.85 -4.21 19.93
CA VAL A 203 -25.47 -4.59 18.65
C VAL A 203 -26.74 -5.36 18.97
N ARG A 204 -27.86 -4.75 18.58
CA ARG A 204 -29.22 -5.29 18.69
C ARG A 204 -29.47 -6.18 17.46
N GLN A 205 -29.96 -7.38 17.74
CA GLN A 205 -30.38 -8.41 16.80
C GLN A 205 -31.57 -7.90 15.96
N VAL A 206 -31.52 -8.03 14.62
CA VAL A 206 -32.69 -7.89 13.75
C VAL A 206 -32.72 -9.09 12.80
N ALA A 207 -33.85 -9.79 12.84
CA ALA A 207 -34.20 -10.95 12.05
C ALA A 207 -34.37 -10.60 10.56
N ALA A 208 -34.03 -11.54 9.69
CA ALA A 208 -34.31 -11.50 8.27
C ALA A 208 -35.28 -12.65 7.91
N GLU A 209 -36.32 -12.32 7.17
CA GLU A 209 -37.14 -13.25 6.39
C GLU A 209 -37.32 -12.71 4.95
N PRO A 210 -37.69 -13.55 3.97
CA PRO A 210 -37.24 -13.47 2.59
C PRO A 210 -38.33 -13.09 1.58
N THR A 211 -37.95 -12.69 0.36
CA THR A 211 -38.80 -12.74 -0.85
C THR A 211 -37.96 -12.53 -2.14
N PRO A 212 -38.46 -12.81 -3.37
CA PRO A 212 -37.78 -13.71 -4.30
C PRO A 212 -37.63 -13.15 -5.74
N ALA A 213 -37.17 -14.04 -6.62
CA ALA A 213 -37.45 -14.14 -8.06
C ALA A 213 -36.64 -13.28 -9.05
N ASP A 214 -36.03 -14.03 -9.97
CA ASP A 214 -35.32 -13.67 -11.19
C ASP A 214 -36.32 -13.50 -12.36
N PRO A 215 -35.97 -12.74 -13.41
CA PRO A 215 -36.45 -13.06 -14.75
C PRO A 215 -35.33 -13.09 -15.81
N ALA A 216 -35.41 -14.11 -16.67
CA ALA A 216 -34.70 -14.24 -17.93
C ALA A 216 -35.04 -13.12 -18.94
N PRO A 217 -34.26 -13.02 -20.04
CA PRO A 217 -34.94 -12.95 -21.33
C PRO A 217 -34.28 -13.75 -22.47
N ALA A 218 -35.12 -14.12 -23.44
CA ALA A 218 -34.80 -14.61 -24.77
C ALA A 218 -34.78 -13.47 -25.81
N GLY A 219 -34.13 -13.67 -26.96
CA GLY A 219 -34.39 -12.87 -28.18
C GLY A 219 -33.22 -12.71 -29.15
N GLU A 220 -33.22 -13.52 -30.21
CA GLU A 220 -32.58 -13.29 -31.54
C GLU A 220 -33.25 -12.11 -32.28
N PRO A 221 -32.61 -11.45 -33.29
CA PRO A 221 -32.71 -11.94 -34.68
C PRO A 221 -31.53 -11.68 -35.65
N THR A 222 -31.55 -12.54 -36.67
CA THR A 222 -31.05 -12.59 -38.07
C THR A 222 -30.49 -11.35 -38.80
N GLY A 223 -29.51 -11.62 -39.68
CA GLY A 223 -29.19 -10.80 -40.87
C GLY A 223 -27.86 -11.15 -41.60
N GLU A 224 -27.94 -11.91 -42.69
CA GLU A 224 -26.99 -12.00 -43.84
C GLU A 224 -27.80 -11.66 -45.11
N PRO A 225 -27.25 -11.43 -46.35
CA PRO A 225 -25.97 -11.86 -46.94
C PRO A 225 -25.22 -10.70 -47.67
N THR A 226 -24.10 -10.78 -48.41
CA THR A 226 -23.64 -11.66 -49.50
C THR A 226 -22.23 -11.19 -49.96
N GLY A 227 -21.38 -12.08 -50.49
CA GLY A 227 -20.42 -11.73 -51.56
C GLY A 227 -18.96 -12.18 -51.42
N GLU A 228 -18.66 -13.40 -51.90
CA GLU A 228 -17.34 -13.91 -52.36
C GLU A 228 -16.90 -13.23 -53.70
N PRO A 229 -15.70 -13.45 -54.32
CA PRO A 229 -14.86 -14.67 -54.26
C PRO A 229 -13.30 -14.54 -54.30
N ALA A 230 -12.68 -15.67 -53.90
CA ALA A 230 -11.55 -16.40 -54.51
C ALA A 230 -10.10 -15.85 -54.63
N THR A 231 -9.22 -16.60 -53.92
CA THR A 231 -7.95 -17.25 -54.33
C THR A 231 -6.78 -16.46 -54.92
N SER A 232 -5.61 -16.54 -54.26
CA SER A 232 -4.46 -17.39 -54.69
C SER A 232 -3.17 -17.03 -53.91
N ASP A 233 -2.45 -18.06 -53.50
CA ASP A 233 -1.05 -18.04 -53.04
C ASP A 233 -0.35 -19.16 -53.84
N PRO A 234 0.91 -19.00 -54.30
CA PRO A 234 2.00 -19.62 -53.53
C PRO A 234 3.41 -18.95 -53.64
N THR A 235 4.06 -18.76 -52.48
CA THR A 235 5.46 -19.18 -52.10
C THR A 235 6.71 -18.61 -52.88
N PRO A 236 7.98 -18.86 -52.43
CA PRO A 236 8.83 -17.90 -51.71
C PRO A 236 10.14 -17.49 -52.43
N GLY A 237 10.70 -16.33 -52.08
CA GLY A 237 11.95 -15.80 -52.67
C GLY A 237 13.10 -15.57 -51.68
N THR A 238 14.21 -16.26 -51.91
CA THR A 238 15.56 -16.17 -51.32
C THR A 238 16.22 -14.78 -51.43
N PRO A 239 17.06 -14.34 -50.45
CA PRO A 239 17.97 -13.21 -50.64
C PRO A 239 19.44 -13.63 -50.91
N PRO A 240 20.23 -12.84 -51.67
CA PRO A 240 21.61 -13.16 -52.04
C PRO A 240 22.68 -12.63 -51.06
N ALA A 241 23.90 -13.14 -51.21
CA ALA A 241 25.06 -12.98 -50.34
C ALA A 241 26.19 -12.06 -50.90
N ALA A 242 26.94 -11.48 -49.95
CA ALA A 242 28.38 -11.12 -49.90
C ALA A 242 28.97 -10.11 -50.93
N THR A 243 29.98 -9.26 -50.63
CA THR A 243 31.28 -9.45 -49.92
C THR A 243 31.99 -8.05 -49.77
N PRO A 244 33.28 -7.88 -49.35
CA PRO A 244 34.09 -8.35 -48.20
C PRO A 244 34.75 -7.19 -47.38
N THR A 245 35.28 -7.44 -46.17
CA THR A 245 36.68 -7.07 -45.81
C THR A 245 37.18 -7.66 -44.48
N SER A 246 38.43 -8.16 -44.53
CA SER A 246 39.49 -8.14 -43.50
C SER A 246 39.46 -9.13 -42.31
N GLN A 247 40.38 -10.10 -42.38
CA GLN A 247 40.81 -11.04 -41.34
C GLN A 247 41.99 -10.47 -40.53
N PRO A 248 42.15 -10.84 -39.25
CA PRO A 248 43.45 -11.33 -38.79
C PRO A 248 43.39 -12.68 -38.04
N THR A 249 44.58 -13.26 -37.92
CA THR A 249 45.04 -14.60 -37.52
C THR A 249 44.57 -15.18 -36.17
N PRO A 250 44.61 -16.54 -35.99
CA PRO A 250 44.12 -17.21 -34.80
C PRO A 250 45.17 -17.29 -33.68
N SER A 251 44.77 -16.92 -32.47
CA SER A 251 45.50 -17.20 -31.22
C SER A 251 44.83 -18.36 -30.48
N THR A 252 45.67 -19.34 -30.11
CA THR A 252 45.41 -20.53 -29.29
C THR A 252 44.47 -20.30 -28.10
N PRO A 253 43.45 -21.16 -27.84
CA PRO A 253 42.68 -21.07 -26.61
C PRO A 253 43.42 -21.74 -25.45
N ALA A 254 43.63 -20.97 -24.37
CA ALA A 254 43.99 -21.49 -23.05
C ALA A 254 42.86 -22.37 -22.48
N PRO A 255 43.16 -23.35 -21.62
CA PRO A 255 42.15 -24.27 -21.09
C PRO A 255 41.11 -23.51 -20.27
N ALA A 256 39.84 -23.68 -20.63
CA ALA A 256 38.71 -23.14 -19.90
C ALA A 256 38.69 -23.74 -18.49
N THR A 257 39.02 -22.92 -17.50
CA THR A 257 38.72 -23.20 -16.09
C THR A 257 37.23 -23.42 -16.00
N THR A 258 36.83 -24.65 -15.72
CA THR A 258 35.44 -25.02 -15.48
C THR A 258 34.99 -24.25 -14.25
N ALA A 259 34.37 -23.09 -14.46
CA ALA A 259 33.68 -22.38 -13.42
C ALA A 259 32.54 -23.30 -12.98
N THR A 260 32.77 -24.02 -11.89
CA THR A 260 31.71 -24.68 -11.14
C THR A 260 30.69 -23.58 -10.86
N ARG A 261 29.60 -23.58 -11.61
CA ARG A 261 28.42 -22.78 -11.32
C ARG A 261 28.01 -23.23 -9.92
N ALA A 262 28.41 -22.48 -8.91
CA ALA A 262 27.84 -22.59 -7.58
C ALA A 262 26.34 -22.43 -7.81
N SER A 263 25.61 -23.55 -7.75
CA SER A 263 24.17 -23.54 -7.68
C SER A 263 23.87 -22.64 -6.50
N ALA A 264 23.27 -21.48 -6.75
CA ALA A 264 22.68 -20.70 -5.68
C ALA A 264 21.74 -21.67 -4.95
N ALA A 265 22.12 -22.06 -3.73
CA ALA A 265 21.24 -22.82 -2.87
C ALA A 265 19.96 -21.99 -2.79
N ALA A 266 18.82 -22.59 -3.18
CA ALA A 266 17.53 -21.95 -2.99
C ALA A 266 17.48 -21.50 -1.53
N GLU A 267 17.30 -20.20 -1.28
CA GLU A 267 17.06 -19.70 0.07
C GLU A 267 15.90 -20.54 0.63
N SER A 268 16.21 -21.41 1.59
CA SER A 268 15.22 -22.29 2.20
C SER A 268 14.14 -21.40 2.80
N VAL A 269 12.87 -21.66 2.46
CA VAL A 269 11.74 -20.94 3.06
C VAL A 269 11.92 -20.93 4.58
N PRO A 270 11.97 -19.77 5.24
CA PRO A 270 12.20 -19.71 6.67
C PRO A 270 11.16 -20.53 7.43
N ARG A 271 11.62 -21.32 8.41
CA ARG A 271 10.74 -22.09 9.30
C ARG A 271 9.85 -21.12 10.08
N PRO A 272 8.51 -21.30 10.07
CA PRO A 272 7.61 -20.49 10.89
C PRO A 272 7.87 -20.71 12.38
N ASN A 273 7.66 -19.66 13.19
CA ASN A 273 7.64 -19.80 14.63
C ASN A 273 6.44 -20.66 15.05
N MET A 274 6.68 -21.62 15.95
CA MET A 274 5.66 -22.54 16.44
C MET A 274 5.99 -23.00 17.85
N VAL A 275 4.95 -23.34 18.61
CA VAL A 275 5.09 -24.03 19.89
C VAL A 275 5.43 -25.49 19.60
N THR A 276 6.59 -25.94 20.07
CA THR A 276 7.06 -27.32 19.92
C THR A 276 6.26 -28.26 20.82
N ARG A 277 6.40 -29.57 20.59
CA ARG A 277 5.83 -30.62 21.45
C ARG A 277 6.14 -30.44 22.93
N ALA A 278 7.41 -30.18 23.26
CA ALA A 278 7.81 -29.85 24.62
C ALA A 278 7.10 -28.58 25.15
N GLY A 279 6.94 -27.56 24.29
CA GLY A 279 6.31 -26.30 24.66
C GLY A 279 4.82 -26.39 25.01
N TRP A 280 4.08 -27.34 24.43
CA TRP A 280 2.68 -27.59 24.80
C TRP A 280 2.49 -28.80 25.74
N GLY A 281 3.58 -29.48 26.11
CA GLY A 281 3.56 -30.60 27.05
C GLY A 281 3.05 -31.90 26.43
N ALA A 282 3.51 -32.24 25.23
CA ALA A 282 3.19 -33.53 24.60
C ALA A 282 3.57 -34.72 25.49
N ASN A 283 2.68 -35.71 25.58
CA ASN A 283 2.99 -36.94 26.27
C ASN A 283 3.75 -37.87 25.32
N GLU A 284 5.08 -37.80 25.33
CA GLU A 284 5.92 -38.64 24.48
C GLU A 284 5.89 -40.13 24.88
N ALA A 285 5.48 -40.46 26.11
CA ALA A 285 5.43 -41.84 26.58
C ALA A 285 4.31 -42.66 25.90
N ILE A 286 3.32 -42.00 25.32
CA ILE A 286 2.24 -42.65 24.56
C ILE A 286 2.45 -42.58 23.04
N THR A 287 3.42 -41.78 22.58
CA THR A 287 3.74 -41.60 21.16
C THR A 287 4.60 -42.76 20.64
N ARG A 288 4.30 -43.21 19.42
CA ARG A 288 5.07 -44.26 18.73
C ARG A 288 6.08 -43.67 17.73
N PRO A 289 7.07 -44.46 17.28
CA PRO A 289 8.07 -43.98 16.33
C PRO A 289 7.46 -43.42 15.05
N ALA A 290 7.94 -42.25 14.63
CA ALA A 290 7.48 -41.57 13.43
C ALA A 290 7.84 -42.34 12.15
N GLU A 291 6.89 -42.43 11.22
CA GLU A 291 7.13 -42.87 9.85
C GLU A 291 7.32 -41.68 8.91
N TYR A 292 8.31 -41.77 8.01
CA TYR A 292 8.57 -40.72 7.03
C TYR A 292 8.24 -41.16 5.60
N ARG A 293 7.82 -40.21 4.78
CA ARG A 293 7.65 -40.38 3.33
C ARG A 293 8.79 -39.69 2.57
N LYS A 294 8.69 -39.62 1.25
CA LYS A 294 9.73 -38.99 0.43
C LYS A 294 9.58 -37.47 0.38
N GLU A 295 8.34 -36.99 0.42
CA GLU A 295 8.01 -35.60 0.13
C GLU A 295 6.65 -35.20 0.71
N VAL A 296 6.37 -33.89 0.68
CA VAL A 296 5.03 -33.33 0.93
C VAL A 296 4.51 -32.72 -0.36
N LYS A 297 3.55 -33.37 -1.01
CA LYS A 297 2.90 -32.93 -2.24
C LYS A 297 1.72 -31.98 -1.99
N ALA A 298 0.97 -32.20 -0.92
CA ALA A 298 -0.20 -31.41 -0.59
C ALA A 298 -0.34 -31.17 0.91
N VAL A 299 -1.08 -30.14 1.25
CA VAL A 299 -1.47 -29.78 2.61
C VAL A 299 -2.99 -29.88 2.71
N PHE A 300 -3.48 -30.65 3.68
CA PHE A 300 -4.90 -30.70 4.00
C PHE A 300 -5.19 -29.79 5.19
N VAL A 301 -6.14 -28.87 5.01
CA VAL A 301 -6.65 -28.00 6.06
C VAL A 301 -7.85 -28.66 6.71
N HIS A 302 -7.82 -28.70 8.03
CA HIS A 302 -8.82 -29.29 8.92
C HIS A 302 -9.34 -28.26 9.91
N HIS A 303 -10.47 -28.54 10.52
CA HIS A 303 -10.81 -28.02 11.85
C HIS A 303 -10.85 -29.19 12.84
N THR A 304 -10.93 -28.93 14.14
CA THR A 304 -11.08 -30.00 15.14
C THR A 304 -12.53 -30.22 15.58
N ALA A 305 -13.50 -29.60 14.89
CA ALA A 305 -14.94 -29.60 15.21
C ALA A 305 -15.30 -29.20 16.67
N GLY A 306 -14.35 -28.61 17.40
CA GLY A 306 -14.50 -28.24 18.80
C GLY A 306 -15.19 -26.89 19.02
N SER A 307 -15.36 -26.49 20.27
CA SER A 307 -15.88 -25.16 20.60
C SER A 307 -14.91 -24.05 20.21
N ASN A 308 -15.41 -22.88 19.81
CA ASN A 308 -14.61 -21.66 19.63
C ASN A 308 -14.53 -20.78 20.89
N THR A 309 -15.10 -21.22 22.01
CA THR A 309 -15.25 -20.40 23.23
C THR A 309 -14.05 -20.47 24.19
N TYR A 310 -13.06 -21.34 23.94
CA TYR A 310 -11.84 -21.47 24.73
C TYR A 310 -10.98 -20.19 24.70
N ASN A 311 -10.15 -19.97 25.71
CA ASN A 311 -9.11 -18.95 25.70
C ASN A 311 -7.85 -19.51 25.04
N CYS A 312 -7.07 -18.71 24.31
CA CYS A 312 -5.87 -19.21 23.63
C CYS A 312 -4.76 -19.71 24.59
N SER A 313 -4.85 -19.39 25.89
CA SER A 313 -4.03 -20.02 26.92
C SER A 313 -4.37 -21.50 27.16
N GLU A 314 -5.58 -21.93 26.78
CA GLU A 314 -6.06 -23.32 26.88
C GLU A 314 -5.66 -24.16 25.67
N SER A 315 -5.09 -23.57 24.60
CA SER A 315 -4.72 -24.27 23.37
C SER A 315 -3.85 -25.50 23.63
N ALA A 316 -2.83 -25.39 24.50
CA ALA A 316 -1.97 -26.52 24.85
C ALA A 316 -2.74 -27.66 25.54
N SER A 317 -3.69 -27.33 26.42
CA SER A 317 -4.54 -28.32 27.10
C SER A 317 -5.49 -29.02 26.13
N ILE A 318 -6.06 -28.28 25.18
CA ILE A 318 -6.89 -28.85 24.11
C ILE A 318 -6.06 -29.85 23.29
N ILE A 319 -4.85 -29.47 22.88
CA ILE A 319 -3.97 -30.32 22.06
C ILE A 319 -3.57 -31.60 22.82
N ARG A 320 -3.21 -31.50 24.12
CA ARG A 320 -2.93 -32.68 24.96
C ARG A 320 -4.13 -33.63 25.07
N ALA A 321 -5.35 -33.08 25.23
CA ALA A 321 -6.54 -33.90 25.29
C ALA A 321 -6.82 -34.62 23.96
N ILE A 322 -6.64 -33.92 22.83
CA ILE A 322 -6.78 -34.52 21.49
C ILE A 322 -5.72 -35.60 21.25
N GLN A 323 -4.45 -35.37 21.65
CA GLN A 323 -3.40 -36.39 21.57
C GLN A 323 -3.80 -37.64 22.35
N THR A 324 -4.26 -37.46 23.59
CA THR A 324 -4.67 -38.57 24.46
C THR A 324 -5.82 -39.36 23.86
N TYR A 325 -6.83 -38.65 23.32
CA TYR A 325 -7.96 -39.29 22.63
C TYR A 325 -7.49 -40.08 21.40
N HIS A 326 -6.71 -39.48 20.50
CA HIS A 326 -6.23 -40.17 19.31
C HIS A 326 -5.38 -41.41 19.63
N VAL A 327 -4.51 -41.33 20.64
CA VAL A 327 -3.61 -42.44 20.96
C VAL A 327 -4.28 -43.51 21.82
N GLN A 328 -4.92 -43.12 22.93
CA GLN A 328 -5.45 -44.08 23.92
C GLN A 328 -6.86 -44.56 23.58
N THR A 329 -7.70 -43.72 22.98
CA THR A 329 -9.03 -44.13 22.51
C THR A 329 -8.94 -44.76 21.12
N ASN A 330 -8.38 -44.04 20.14
CA ASN A 330 -8.44 -44.50 18.74
C ASN A 330 -7.33 -45.50 18.40
N GLY A 331 -6.30 -45.63 19.24
CA GLY A 331 -5.17 -46.53 19.03
C GLY A 331 -4.16 -46.04 17.99
N TRP A 332 -4.15 -44.75 17.68
CA TRP A 332 -3.25 -44.15 16.68
C TRP A 332 -1.82 -44.05 17.21
N GLU A 333 -0.88 -43.81 16.28
CA GLU A 333 0.56 -43.71 16.60
C GLU A 333 0.90 -42.42 17.37
N ASP A 334 0.17 -41.33 17.09
CA ASP A 334 0.25 -40.04 17.77
C ASP A 334 -1.02 -39.21 17.48
N ILE A 335 -1.04 -37.94 17.85
CA ILE A 335 -2.02 -36.99 17.33
C ILE A 335 -2.01 -37.00 15.78
N GLY A 336 -3.17 -37.23 15.16
CA GLY A 336 -3.25 -37.48 13.71
C GLY A 336 -2.87 -36.29 12.81
N TYR A 337 -2.93 -35.07 13.32
CA TYR A 337 -2.55 -33.86 12.60
C TYR A 337 -1.05 -33.59 12.72
N ASN A 338 -0.39 -33.23 11.62
CA ASN A 338 1.02 -32.84 11.64
C ASN A 338 1.21 -31.50 12.38
N PHE A 339 0.28 -30.58 12.23
CA PHE A 339 0.31 -29.26 12.89
C PHE A 339 -1.09 -28.80 13.26
N LEU A 340 -1.16 -27.91 14.25
CA LEU A 340 -2.41 -27.29 14.69
C LEU A 340 -2.26 -25.79 14.78
N VAL A 341 -3.36 -25.05 14.55
CA VAL A 341 -3.42 -23.60 14.69
C VAL A 341 -4.58 -23.25 15.60
N ASP A 342 -4.36 -22.46 16.65
CA ASP A 342 -5.46 -21.96 17.47
C ASP A 342 -6.16 -20.75 16.83
N LYS A 343 -7.31 -20.34 17.38
CA LYS A 343 -8.06 -19.18 16.87
C LYS A 343 -7.32 -17.83 16.99
N CYS A 344 -6.21 -17.79 17.74
CA CYS A 344 -5.34 -16.61 17.85
C CYS A 344 -4.22 -16.60 16.80
N GLY A 345 -4.07 -17.67 16.01
CA GLY A 345 -3.00 -17.81 15.01
C GLY A 345 -1.70 -18.39 15.57
N THR A 346 -1.72 -18.96 16.78
CA THR A 346 -0.57 -19.67 17.34
C THR A 346 -0.43 -21.01 16.63
N LEU A 347 0.74 -21.27 16.04
CA LEU A 347 1.06 -22.52 15.38
C LEU A 347 1.70 -23.51 16.36
N PHE A 348 1.26 -24.77 16.33
CA PHE A 348 1.75 -25.86 17.18
C PHE A 348 2.25 -27.01 16.32
N GLU A 349 3.38 -27.60 16.72
CA GLU A 349 3.80 -28.91 16.23
C GLU A 349 2.82 -29.97 16.75
N GLY A 350 2.22 -30.75 15.86
CA GLY A 350 1.36 -31.88 16.20
C GLY A 350 2.18 -33.18 16.22
N HIS A 351 1.98 -34.02 15.21
CA HIS A 351 2.65 -35.30 15.06
C HIS A 351 4.18 -35.19 15.16
N ALA A 352 4.80 -36.01 16.01
CA ALA A 352 6.22 -35.97 16.31
C ALA A 352 7.11 -36.09 15.06
N GLY A 353 8.16 -35.26 14.98
CA GLY A 353 9.20 -35.34 13.96
C GLY A 353 8.82 -34.72 12.60
N GLY A 354 7.68 -34.03 12.50
CA GLY A 354 7.12 -33.53 11.25
C GLY A 354 7.53 -32.13 10.82
N ILE A 355 8.32 -31.41 11.62
CA ILE A 355 8.66 -30.01 11.33
C ILE A 355 9.35 -29.86 9.97
N ASP A 356 10.52 -30.44 9.82
CA ASP A 356 11.41 -30.34 8.66
C ASP A 356 11.32 -31.57 7.74
N LYS A 357 10.61 -32.61 8.18
CA LYS A 357 10.49 -33.90 7.47
C LYS A 357 9.06 -34.20 7.03
N PRO A 358 8.86 -35.09 6.05
CA PRO A 358 7.55 -35.50 5.57
C PRO A 358 6.99 -36.64 6.45
N VAL A 359 6.65 -36.33 7.72
CA VAL A 359 6.10 -37.35 8.63
C VAL A 359 4.67 -37.73 8.20
N LEU A 360 4.39 -39.03 8.19
CA LEU A 360 3.06 -39.55 7.93
C LEU A 360 2.12 -39.21 9.10
N GLY A 361 1.00 -38.55 8.81
CA GLY A 361 -0.07 -38.33 9.78
C GLY A 361 -1.20 -39.36 9.70
N ALA A 362 -2.28 -39.08 10.42
CA ALA A 362 -3.54 -39.82 10.41
C ALA A 362 -4.70 -38.82 10.45
N HIS A 363 -4.84 -38.01 9.41
CA HIS A 363 -5.78 -36.90 9.34
C HIS A 363 -6.74 -36.98 8.14
N THR A 364 -6.33 -37.60 7.04
CA THR A 364 -7.11 -37.70 5.79
C THR A 364 -7.00 -39.11 5.26
N LEU A 365 -7.90 -39.99 5.70
CA LEU A 365 -7.91 -41.40 5.30
C LEU A 365 -7.95 -41.53 3.77
N GLY A 366 -7.00 -42.27 3.19
CA GLY A 366 -6.82 -42.40 1.75
C GLY A 366 -5.77 -41.44 1.17
N PHE A 367 -5.42 -40.35 1.86
CA PHE A 367 -4.43 -39.37 1.41
C PHE A 367 -3.47 -38.90 2.51
N ASN A 368 -3.23 -39.69 3.56
CA ASN A 368 -2.21 -39.36 4.58
C ASN A 368 -0.80 -39.42 3.98
N THR A 369 -0.57 -40.30 3.01
CA THR A 369 0.72 -40.44 2.32
C THR A 369 1.04 -39.20 1.47
N ASP A 370 2.29 -38.74 1.56
CA ASP A 370 2.83 -37.55 0.87
C ASP A 370 2.08 -36.23 1.17
N THR A 371 1.42 -36.11 2.32
CA THR A 371 0.71 -34.88 2.69
C THR A 371 1.05 -34.38 4.10
N THR A 372 0.57 -33.18 4.42
CA THR A 372 0.66 -32.60 5.76
C THR A 372 -0.72 -32.07 6.16
N GLY A 373 -1.23 -32.50 7.31
CA GLY A 373 -2.47 -32.01 7.91
C GLY A 373 -2.24 -30.82 8.83
N ILE A 374 -3.00 -29.75 8.64
CA ILE A 374 -3.06 -28.58 9.52
C ILE A 374 -4.47 -28.46 10.08
N ALA A 375 -4.66 -28.65 11.39
CA ALA A 375 -5.97 -28.52 12.02
C ALA A 375 -6.14 -27.20 12.77
N VAL A 376 -7.20 -26.46 12.46
CA VAL A 376 -7.57 -25.27 13.21
C VAL A 376 -8.44 -25.66 14.41
N LEU A 377 -8.00 -25.33 15.62
CA LEU A 377 -8.71 -25.66 16.85
C LEU A 377 -10.06 -24.93 16.91
N GLY A 378 -11.15 -25.69 16.84
CA GLY A 378 -12.51 -25.18 16.88
C GLY A 378 -13.39 -25.69 15.74
N THR A 379 -14.49 -24.98 15.49
CA THR A 379 -15.45 -25.26 14.42
C THR A 379 -15.58 -24.04 13.50
N TYR A 380 -15.58 -24.28 12.20
CA TYR A 380 -15.59 -23.23 11.18
C TYR A 380 -16.60 -23.51 10.06
N ILE A 381 -17.74 -24.11 10.43
CA ILE A 381 -18.90 -24.29 9.55
C ILE A 381 -19.45 -22.91 9.14
N ASP A 382 -19.90 -22.12 10.11
CA ASP A 382 -20.64 -20.88 9.86
C ASP A 382 -19.79 -19.61 9.93
N ALA A 383 -18.67 -19.66 10.66
CA ALA A 383 -17.77 -18.54 10.86
C ALA A 383 -16.38 -18.89 10.35
N GLY A 384 -15.80 -18.03 9.51
CA GLY A 384 -14.44 -18.22 8.98
C GLY A 384 -13.37 -17.89 10.02
N VAL A 385 -12.12 -18.20 9.69
CA VAL A 385 -10.98 -17.84 10.54
C VAL A 385 -10.55 -16.40 10.30
N ASN A 386 -9.96 -15.76 11.32
CA ASN A 386 -9.36 -14.43 11.18
C ASN A 386 -8.06 -14.45 10.37
N THR A 387 -7.52 -13.28 10.04
CA THR A 387 -6.31 -13.16 9.21
C THR A 387 -5.07 -13.80 9.86
N ALA A 388 -4.91 -13.74 11.18
CA ALA A 388 -3.77 -14.34 11.86
C ALA A 388 -3.72 -15.87 11.65
N VAL A 389 -4.87 -16.53 11.70
CA VAL A 389 -4.99 -17.96 11.40
C VAL A 389 -4.73 -18.26 9.93
N GLN A 390 -5.29 -17.46 9.00
CA GLN A 390 -4.99 -17.61 7.56
C GLN A 390 -3.49 -17.50 7.28
N ASP A 391 -2.82 -16.55 7.94
CA ASP A 391 -1.40 -16.28 7.77
C ASP A 391 -0.54 -17.41 8.36
N ALA A 392 -0.93 -17.98 9.50
CA ALA A 392 -0.28 -19.15 10.07
C ALA A 392 -0.37 -20.39 9.15
N ILE A 393 -1.57 -20.67 8.61
CA ILE A 393 -1.78 -21.76 7.64
C ILE A 393 -0.94 -21.50 6.38
N ALA A 394 -1.00 -20.29 5.83
CA ALA A 394 -0.27 -19.92 4.62
C ALA A 394 1.25 -20.01 4.80
N SER A 395 1.78 -19.55 5.94
CA SER A 395 3.20 -19.59 6.27
C SER A 395 3.70 -21.03 6.37
N LEU A 396 2.97 -21.87 7.09
CA LEU A 396 3.31 -23.28 7.22
C LEU A 396 3.19 -24.03 5.89
N ALA A 397 2.13 -23.80 5.13
CA ALA A 397 1.98 -24.45 3.82
C ALA A 397 3.08 -24.02 2.84
N ALA A 398 3.43 -22.73 2.83
CA ALA A 398 4.56 -22.22 2.04
C ALA A 398 5.89 -22.87 2.46
N TYR A 399 6.13 -23.04 3.75
CA TYR A 399 7.31 -23.73 4.27
C TYR A 399 7.34 -25.20 3.84
N LYS A 400 6.29 -25.97 4.17
CA LYS A 400 6.23 -27.42 3.92
C LYS A 400 6.30 -27.79 2.44
N LEU A 401 5.59 -27.07 1.59
CA LEU A 401 5.64 -27.29 0.13
C LEU A 401 6.94 -26.73 -0.47
N GLY A 402 7.45 -25.64 0.08
CA GLY A 402 8.70 -25.01 -0.36
C GLY A 402 9.95 -25.85 -0.11
N LEU A 403 9.97 -26.66 0.95
CA LEU A 403 11.04 -27.66 1.20
C LEU A 403 11.24 -28.63 0.02
N TYR A 404 10.21 -28.82 -0.81
CA TYR A 404 10.21 -29.71 -1.97
C TYR A 404 10.03 -28.96 -3.31
N GLY A 405 10.18 -27.63 -3.32
CA GLY A 405 10.10 -26.82 -4.53
C GLY A 405 8.69 -26.68 -5.13
N TYR A 406 7.64 -26.90 -4.33
CA TYR A 406 6.26 -26.88 -4.81
C TYR A 406 5.55 -25.55 -4.58
N ASP A 407 4.80 -25.09 -5.58
CA ASP A 407 3.98 -23.89 -5.50
C ASP A 407 2.61 -24.16 -4.83
N PRO A 408 2.26 -23.56 -3.68
CA PRO A 408 0.99 -23.78 -2.99
C PRO A 408 -0.25 -23.28 -3.71
N ALA A 409 -0.13 -22.38 -4.70
CA ALA A 409 -1.26 -22.03 -5.55
C ALA A 409 -1.57 -23.11 -6.59
N GLY A 410 -0.62 -24.03 -6.84
CA GLY A 410 -0.72 -25.06 -7.84
C GLY A 410 -1.66 -26.21 -7.45
N LYS A 411 -1.84 -27.11 -8.42
CA LYS A 411 -2.54 -28.38 -8.26
C LYS A 411 -1.56 -29.56 -8.28
N VAL A 412 -2.01 -30.72 -7.84
CA VAL A 412 -1.26 -31.97 -7.85
C VAL A 412 -2.21 -33.15 -8.02
N MET A 413 -1.77 -34.17 -8.77
CA MET A 413 -2.44 -35.46 -8.84
C MET A 413 -2.04 -36.29 -7.64
N MET A 414 -3.01 -36.60 -6.77
CA MET A 414 -2.85 -37.48 -5.62
C MET A 414 -3.40 -38.87 -5.94
N THR A 415 -2.83 -39.91 -5.34
CA THR A 415 -3.34 -41.28 -5.46
C THR A 415 -3.90 -41.72 -4.12
N ALA A 416 -5.13 -42.22 -4.13
CA ALA A 416 -5.76 -42.76 -2.93
C ALA A 416 -5.01 -44.03 -2.47
N GLY A 417 -4.39 -43.97 -1.29
CA GLY A 417 -3.64 -45.09 -0.71
C GLY A 417 -4.53 -46.25 -0.26
N LEU A 418 -5.82 -45.99 0.01
CA LEU A 418 -6.84 -46.98 0.34
C LEU A 418 -8.25 -46.47 0.03
N SER A 419 -9.22 -47.38 -0.05
CA SER A 419 -10.63 -47.02 -0.26
C SER A 419 -11.24 -46.40 1.01
N ASN A 420 -11.83 -45.22 0.89
CA ASN A 420 -12.30 -44.41 2.03
C ASN A 420 -13.79 -44.04 1.94
N GLY A 421 -14.57 -44.76 1.12
CA GLY A 421 -15.99 -44.50 0.87
C GLY A 421 -16.26 -43.41 -0.17
N LYS A 422 -15.34 -42.46 -0.36
CA LYS A 422 -15.41 -41.43 -1.41
C LYS A 422 -14.59 -41.79 -2.65
N PHE A 423 -13.41 -42.36 -2.43
CA PHE A 423 -12.48 -42.81 -3.46
C PHE A 423 -12.09 -44.27 -3.20
N ASN A 424 -11.81 -44.99 -4.27
CA ASN A 424 -11.26 -46.34 -4.22
C ASN A 424 -9.73 -46.28 -4.16
N GLN A 425 -9.12 -47.30 -3.56
CA GLN A 425 -7.66 -47.45 -3.58
C GLN A 425 -7.14 -47.41 -5.02
N GLY A 426 -6.11 -46.59 -5.26
CA GLY A 426 -5.50 -46.40 -6.57
C GLY A 426 -6.12 -45.29 -7.42
N ASP A 427 -7.28 -44.74 -7.04
CA ASP A 427 -7.89 -43.61 -7.74
C ASP A 427 -6.92 -42.42 -7.79
N ARG A 428 -6.84 -41.77 -8.95
CA ARG A 428 -6.02 -40.58 -9.18
C ARG A 428 -6.90 -39.35 -9.20
N VAL A 429 -6.68 -38.45 -8.25
CA VAL A 429 -7.53 -37.28 -8.04
C VAL A 429 -6.70 -36.01 -8.16
N GLU A 430 -7.14 -35.08 -9.00
CA GLU A 430 -6.52 -33.75 -9.06
C GLU A 430 -7.00 -32.92 -7.86
N MET A 431 -6.06 -32.39 -7.09
CA MET A 431 -6.35 -31.57 -5.92
C MET A 431 -5.53 -30.28 -5.96
N PHE A 432 -6.00 -29.24 -5.26
CA PHE A 432 -5.14 -28.11 -4.96
C PHE A 432 -4.07 -28.56 -3.97
N ARG A 433 -2.86 -28.00 -4.07
CA ARG A 433 -1.79 -28.30 -3.11
C ARG A 433 -2.08 -27.82 -1.70
N ILE A 434 -3.03 -26.90 -1.54
CA ILE A 434 -3.70 -26.62 -0.27
C ILE A 434 -5.17 -26.94 -0.46
N SER A 435 -5.62 -28.06 0.10
CA SER A 435 -6.97 -28.59 -0.03
C SER A 435 -7.66 -28.68 1.33
N GLY A 436 -9.00 -28.67 1.33
CA GLY A 436 -9.75 -28.96 2.55
C GLY A 436 -9.85 -30.47 2.77
N HIS A 437 -10.04 -30.92 4.01
CA HIS A 437 -10.25 -32.35 4.29
C HIS A 437 -11.36 -32.96 3.41
N ARG A 438 -12.48 -32.25 3.23
CA ARG A 438 -13.59 -32.63 2.35
C ARG A 438 -13.21 -32.91 0.90
N ASP A 439 -12.06 -32.43 0.42
CA ASP A 439 -11.60 -32.73 -0.94
C ASP A 439 -11.12 -34.19 -1.05
N GLY A 440 -10.52 -34.73 0.01
CA GLY A 440 -9.98 -36.09 0.07
C GLY A 440 -10.89 -37.11 0.75
N TYR A 441 -11.83 -36.68 1.59
CA TYR A 441 -12.69 -37.57 2.40
C TYR A 441 -14.14 -37.07 2.46
N ALA A 442 -15.10 -37.94 2.79
CA ALA A 442 -16.52 -37.57 2.96
C ALA A 442 -16.75 -36.99 4.37
N THR A 443 -16.57 -35.67 4.51
CA THR A 443 -16.68 -34.93 5.78
C THR A 443 -17.06 -33.47 5.52
N GLU A 444 -17.64 -32.79 6.51
CA GLU A 444 -17.84 -31.34 6.49
C GLU A 444 -16.54 -30.56 6.76
N CYS A 445 -15.53 -31.19 7.35
CA CYS A 445 -14.23 -30.58 7.68
C CYS A 445 -13.54 -29.99 6.42
N PRO A 446 -12.95 -28.76 6.45
CA PRO A 446 -12.68 -27.89 7.61
C PRO A 446 -13.83 -26.95 8.00
N GLY A 447 -15.04 -27.22 7.50
CA GLY A 447 -16.20 -26.35 7.61
C GLY A 447 -16.31 -25.34 6.47
N GLU A 448 -17.55 -24.99 6.14
CA GLU A 448 -17.88 -24.24 4.92
C GLU A 448 -17.22 -22.86 4.90
N ALA A 449 -17.24 -22.13 6.01
CA ALA A 449 -16.68 -20.80 6.07
C ALA A 449 -15.14 -20.79 5.94
N LEU A 450 -14.42 -21.72 6.56
CA LEU A 450 -12.97 -21.87 6.38
C LEU A 450 -12.63 -22.42 4.99
N TYR A 451 -13.42 -23.36 4.47
CA TYR A 451 -13.22 -23.90 3.12
C TYR A 451 -13.27 -22.81 2.04
N ARG A 452 -14.22 -21.86 2.14
CA ARG A 452 -14.30 -20.68 1.26
C ARG A 452 -13.07 -19.77 1.32
N GLN A 453 -12.28 -19.82 2.39
CA GLN A 453 -11.07 -19.01 2.55
C GLN A 453 -9.81 -19.66 1.93
N LEU A 454 -9.86 -20.93 1.55
CA LEU A 454 -8.70 -21.64 0.97
C LEU A 454 -8.09 -20.96 -0.26
N PRO A 455 -8.85 -20.38 -1.22
CA PRO A 455 -8.24 -19.63 -2.33
C PRO A 455 -7.40 -18.43 -1.87
N THR A 456 -7.83 -17.74 -0.82
CA THR A 456 -7.08 -16.62 -0.22
C THR A 456 -5.81 -17.12 0.45
N ILE A 457 -5.90 -18.22 1.20
CA ILE A 457 -4.74 -18.86 1.84
C ILE A 457 -3.72 -19.32 0.80
N ARG A 458 -4.16 -19.92 -0.32
CA ARG A 458 -3.28 -20.29 -1.45
C ARG A 458 -2.54 -19.09 -2.02
N THR A 459 -3.26 -18.00 -2.29
CA THR A 459 -2.68 -16.76 -2.82
C THR A 459 -1.64 -16.18 -1.87
N ARG A 460 -1.94 -16.14 -0.56
CA ARG A 460 -1.02 -15.67 0.48
C ARG A 460 0.21 -16.55 0.59
N ALA A 461 0.04 -17.87 0.56
CA ALA A 461 1.14 -18.81 0.64
C ALA A 461 2.04 -18.71 -0.59
N ALA A 462 1.48 -18.48 -1.79
CA ALA A 462 2.22 -18.53 -3.04
C ALA A 462 3.18 -17.34 -3.26
N GLY A 463 2.80 -16.12 -2.88
CA GLY A 463 3.65 -14.96 -3.12
C GLY A 463 3.09 -13.60 -2.73
N VAL A 464 3.65 -12.57 -3.36
CA VAL A 464 3.29 -11.17 -3.10
C VAL A 464 2.06 -10.79 -3.91
N SER A 465 1.04 -10.26 -3.24
CA SER A 465 -0.25 -9.87 -3.83
C SER A 465 -0.64 -8.45 -3.42
N GLY A 466 -1.29 -7.73 -4.34
CA GLY A 466 -1.82 -6.37 -4.08
C GLY A 466 -0.75 -5.29 -3.86
N LEU A 467 0.51 -5.51 -4.28
CA LEU A 467 1.57 -4.53 -4.13
C LEU A 467 1.36 -3.34 -5.07
N THR A 468 1.26 -2.14 -4.50
CA THR A 468 1.04 -0.89 -5.26
C THR A 468 1.93 0.23 -4.74
N LEU A 469 2.60 0.95 -5.64
CA LEU A 469 3.31 2.20 -5.32
C LEU A 469 2.26 3.33 -5.24
N THR A 470 2.03 3.84 -4.03
CA THR A 470 0.91 4.75 -3.74
C THR A 470 1.30 6.23 -3.76
N GLY A 471 2.59 6.55 -3.62
CA GLY A 471 3.03 7.94 -3.57
C GLY A 471 4.54 8.12 -3.67
N LEU A 472 4.93 9.31 -4.12
CA LEU A 472 6.32 9.78 -4.25
C LEU A 472 6.39 11.21 -3.72
N THR A 473 7.11 11.46 -2.62
CA THR A 473 7.14 12.77 -1.96
C THR A 473 8.54 13.18 -1.48
N PRO A 474 8.93 14.46 -1.54
CA PRO A 474 8.22 15.56 -2.19
C PRO A 474 8.34 15.47 -3.72
N THR A 475 7.23 15.56 -4.44
CA THR A 475 7.20 15.69 -5.90
C THR A 475 6.02 16.57 -6.33
N THR A 476 6.18 17.30 -7.43
CA THR A 476 5.08 17.96 -8.15
C THR A 476 4.67 17.08 -9.32
N ARG A 477 3.38 16.77 -9.46
CA ARG A 477 2.89 15.92 -10.56
C ARG A 477 2.40 16.78 -11.72
N SER A 478 2.92 16.53 -12.91
CA SER A 478 2.37 17.07 -14.18
C SER A 478 2.09 15.91 -15.13
N GLY A 479 0.80 15.65 -15.35
CA GLY A 479 0.34 14.44 -16.06
C GLY A 479 0.75 13.16 -15.33
N LYS A 480 1.53 12.31 -16.01
CA LYS A 480 2.06 11.03 -15.45
C LYS A 480 3.47 11.14 -14.88
N VAL A 481 4.08 12.33 -14.93
CA VAL A 481 5.48 12.55 -14.52
C VAL A 481 5.51 13.30 -13.19
N HIS A 482 6.39 12.85 -12.30
CA HIS A 482 6.70 13.47 -11.02
C HIS A 482 7.99 14.28 -11.14
N TYR A 483 8.01 15.52 -10.68
CA TYR A 483 9.17 16.41 -10.72
C TYR A 483 9.63 16.72 -9.30
N THR A 484 10.94 16.76 -9.07
CA THR A 484 11.51 17.07 -7.76
C THR A 484 12.94 17.61 -7.91
N THR A 485 13.46 18.21 -6.84
CA THR A 485 14.83 18.73 -6.79
C THR A 485 15.83 17.76 -6.16
N GLY A 486 15.38 16.56 -5.75
CA GLY A 486 16.28 15.57 -5.17
C GLY A 486 15.57 14.34 -4.61
N ASN A 487 15.87 14.02 -3.36
CA ASN A 487 15.44 12.78 -2.71
C ASN A 487 13.92 12.60 -2.74
N VAL A 488 13.49 11.38 -3.04
CA VAL A 488 12.09 10.99 -3.05
C VAL A 488 11.85 9.94 -1.97
N THR A 489 10.76 10.08 -1.23
CA THR A 489 10.21 9.05 -0.38
C THR A 489 9.10 8.35 -1.14
N ALA A 490 9.30 7.07 -1.44
CA ALA A 490 8.26 6.21 -1.98
C ALA A 490 7.39 5.67 -0.85
N SER A 491 6.08 5.59 -1.08
CA SER A 491 5.12 4.91 -0.21
C SER A 491 4.38 3.82 -0.98
N TRP A 492 4.07 2.69 -0.32
CA TRP A 492 3.39 1.57 -0.97
C TRP A 492 2.39 0.88 -0.03
N SER A 493 1.46 0.13 -0.65
CA SER A 493 0.55 -0.80 0.01
C SER A 493 0.76 -2.22 -0.52
N VAL A 494 0.39 -3.23 0.27
CA VAL A 494 0.45 -4.64 -0.11
C VAL A 494 -0.65 -5.41 0.65
N ASN A 495 -1.25 -6.42 0.02
CA ASN A 495 -2.25 -7.28 0.66
C ASN A 495 -1.61 -8.47 1.38
N THR A 496 -0.44 -8.92 0.90
CA THR A 496 0.35 -9.95 1.58
C THR A 496 0.85 -9.43 2.95
N PRO A 497 0.56 -10.16 4.05
CA PRO A 497 1.02 -9.82 5.39
C PRO A 497 2.53 -9.71 5.51
N SER A 498 3.00 -8.82 6.39
CA SER A 498 4.42 -8.67 6.69
C SER A 498 5.07 -9.96 7.22
N SER A 499 4.31 -10.84 7.89
CA SER A 499 4.79 -12.15 8.37
C SER A 499 5.10 -13.15 7.25
N LEU A 500 4.61 -12.90 6.03
CA LEU A 500 4.86 -13.70 4.83
C LEU A 500 5.82 -13.00 3.86
N MET A 501 6.29 -11.80 4.21
CA MET A 501 7.23 -11.02 3.42
C MET A 501 8.63 -11.18 3.98
N SER A 502 9.62 -11.30 3.11
CA SER A 502 11.04 -11.22 3.46
C SER A 502 11.47 -9.75 3.58
N ARG A 503 11.19 -8.95 2.54
CA ARG A 503 11.64 -7.56 2.41
C ARG A 503 10.90 -6.83 1.28
N PHE A 504 11.10 -5.51 1.20
CA PHE A 504 10.86 -4.76 -0.04
C PHE A 504 12.15 -4.20 -0.58
N GLU A 505 12.17 -3.95 -1.88
CA GLU A 505 13.27 -3.36 -2.61
C GLU A 505 12.71 -2.18 -3.41
N LEU A 506 13.29 -0.99 -3.22
CA LEU A 506 13.03 0.17 -4.07
C LEU A 506 13.94 0.08 -5.28
N LEU A 507 13.37 0.25 -6.47
CA LEU A 507 14.10 0.15 -7.72
C LEU A 507 14.11 1.49 -8.43
N ILE A 508 15.30 1.88 -8.89
CA ILE A 508 15.52 2.97 -9.83
C ILE A 508 15.98 2.34 -11.14
N ASP A 509 15.21 2.55 -12.22
CA ASP A 509 15.49 1.99 -13.55
C ASP A 509 15.71 0.47 -13.54
N GLY A 510 14.86 -0.22 -12.76
CA GLY A 510 14.91 -1.67 -12.59
C GLY A 510 16.05 -2.21 -11.71
N LYS A 511 16.92 -1.33 -11.17
CA LYS A 511 18.02 -1.70 -10.27
C LYS A 511 17.66 -1.40 -8.82
N VAL A 512 18.00 -2.31 -7.91
CA VAL A 512 17.76 -2.12 -6.47
C VAL A 512 18.60 -0.94 -5.98
N ALA A 513 17.94 0.10 -5.50
CA ALA A 513 18.55 1.29 -4.92
C ALA A 513 18.46 1.30 -3.38
N ALA A 514 17.44 0.65 -2.81
CA ALA A 514 17.31 0.47 -1.37
C ALA A 514 16.54 -0.83 -1.04
N THR A 515 16.79 -1.37 0.15
CA THR A 515 16.09 -2.54 0.70
C THR A 515 15.55 -2.20 2.07
N THR A 516 14.30 -2.60 2.35
CA THR A 516 13.60 -2.29 3.60
C THR A 516 13.00 -3.55 4.25
N ARG A 517 12.59 -3.43 5.51
CA ARG A 517 11.98 -4.56 6.24
C ARG A 517 10.59 -4.87 5.67
N ALA A 518 10.15 -6.11 5.87
CA ALA A 518 8.81 -6.57 5.53
C ALA A 518 7.66 -5.74 6.16
N THR A 519 7.92 -5.05 7.27
CA THR A 519 6.96 -4.17 7.96
C THR A 519 6.91 -2.76 7.38
N ASP A 520 7.92 -2.34 6.62
CA ASP A 520 8.02 -0.97 6.13
C ASP A 520 7.03 -0.74 4.98
N ARG A 521 6.47 0.47 4.90
CA ARG A 521 5.54 0.91 3.84
C ARG A 521 6.00 2.20 3.16
N THR A 522 7.16 2.69 3.55
CA THR A 522 7.81 3.86 2.97
C THR A 522 9.33 3.69 2.99
N ALA A 523 10.02 4.33 2.04
CA ALA A 523 11.47 4.47 2.04
C ALA A 523 11.91 5.68 1.25
N ALA A 524 12.93 6.37 1.75
CA ALA A 524 13.63 7.41 1.00
C ALA A 524 14.62 6.77 0.02
N VAL A 525 14.74 7.37 -1.16
CA VAL A 525 15.72 7.04 -2.19
C VAL A 525 16.26 8.31 -2.82
N THR A 526 17.57 8.36 -3.01
CA THR A 526 18.21 9.40 -3.80
C THR A 526 18.15 8.99 -5.26
N VAL A 527 17.49 9.82 -6.06
CA VAL A 527 17.38 9.64 -7.51
C VAL A 527 18.38 10.60 -8.16
N PRO A 528 19.25 10.15 -9.09
CA PRO A 528 20.16 11.04 -9.80
C PRO A 528 19.40 12.12 -10.59
N ASP A 529 20.11 13.20 -10.93
CA ASP A 529 19.60 14.25 -11.83
C ASP A 529 19.28 13.67 -13.22
N GLY A 530 18.13 14.02 -13.77
CA GLY A 530 17.59 13.48 -15.00
C GLY A 530 16.27 12.71 -14.83
N GLN A 531 15.85 12.03 -15.91
CA GLN A 531 14.61 11.26 -15.95
C GLN A 531 14.87 9.79 -15.59
N HIS A 532 14.11 9.29 -14.61
CA HIS A 532 14.21 7.94 -14.05
C HIS A 532 12.83 7.30 -13.85
N THR A 533 12.84 6.01 -13.56
CA THR A 533 11.65 5.25 -13.14
C THR A 533 11.82 4.74 -11.73
N VAL A 534 10.76 4.87 -10.92
CA VAL A 534 10.69 4.35 -9.55
C VAL A 534 9.68 3.22 -9.47
N GLN A 535 10.09 2.11 -8.86
CA GLN A 535 9.25 0.95 -8.57
C GLN A 535 9.51 0.41 -7.16
N VAL A 536 8.58 -0.39 -6.67
CA VAL A 536 8.78 -1.21 -5.46
C VAL A 536 8.64 -2.68 -5.84
N ARG A 537 9.58 -3.50 -5.43
CA ARG A 537 9.51 -4.97 -5.52
C ARG A 537 9.33 -5.53 -4.12
N GLY A 538 8.25 -6.27 -3.91
CA GLY A 538 8.07 -7.07 -2.72
C GLY A 538 8.68 -8.45 -2.92
N VAL A 539 9.31 -8.99 -1.88
CA VAL A 539 9.89 -10.34 -1.86
C VAL A 539 9.21 -11.16 -0.78
N HIS A 540 8.55 -12.25 -1.17
CA HIS A 540 7.91 -13.22 -0.28
C HIS A 540 8.96 -14.08 0.43
N LEU A 541 8.62 -14.71 1.57
CA LEU A 541 9.51 -15.66 2.28
C LEU A 541 9.97 -16.86 1.43
N ARG A 542 9.27 -17.16 0.34
CA ARG A 542 9.67 -18.17 -0.66
C ARG A 542 10.59 -17.66 -1.77
N GLY A 543 10.98 -16.40 -1.73
CA GLY A 543 11.71 -15.74 -2.81
C GLY A 543 10.84 -15.31 -4.01
N ALA A 544 9.53 -15.63 -4.02
CA ALA A 544 8.61 -15.13 -5.03
C ALA A 544 8.51 -13.60 -4.96
N THR A 545 8.59 -12.92 -6.11
CA THR A 545 8.59 -11.45 -6.17
C THR A 545 7.41 -10.89 -6.95
N ALA A 546 6.90 -9.73 -6.55
CA ALA A 546 6.04 -8.89 -7.38
C ALA A 546 6.61 -7.47 -7.43
N THR A 547 6.53 -6.82 -8.59
CA THR A 547 7.02 -5.45 -8.79
C THR A 547 5.88 -4.54 -9.22
N THR A 548 5.79 -3.34 -8.65
CA THR A 548 4.77 -2.34 -9.03
C THR A 548 4.98 -1.86 -10.47
N ALA A 549 3.94 -1.25 -11.05
CA ALA A 549 4.11 -0.42 -12.23
C ALA A 549 5.16 0.70 -11.96
N ALA A 550 5.93 1.04 -12.99
CA ALA A 550 6.90 2.13 -12.93
C ALA A 550 6.21 3.49 -12.92
N GLN A 551 6.67 4.39 -12.05
CA GLN A 551 6.30 5.80 -12.07
C GLN A 551 7.51 6.62 -12.52
N THR A 552 7.31 7.53 -13.48
CA THR A 552 8.37 8.40 -14.00
C THR A 552 8.64 9.55 -13.04
N VAL A 553 9.90 9.70 -12.66
CA VAL A 553 10.41 10.81 -11.84
C VAL A 553 11.46 11.56 -12.65
N VAL A 554 11.35 12.88 -12.69
CA VAL A 554 12.38 13.78 -13.23
C VAL A 554 12.96 14.54 -12.05
N VAL A 555 14.23 14.30 -11.77
CA VAL A 555 14.99 15.12 -10.83
C VAL A 555 15.67 16.21 -11.63
N GLU A 556 15.45 17.46 -11.22
CA GLU A 556 16.05 18.62 -11.86
C GLU A 556 16.50 19.60 -10.78
N THR A 557 17.77 19.99 -10.85
CA THR A 557 18.43 20.84 -9.86
C THR A 557 18.80 22.24 -10.40
N ALA A 558 18.73 22.44 -11.71
CA ALA A 558 18.93 23.74 -12.35
C ALA A 558 17.73 24.65 -12.07
N ALA A 559 18.02 25.85 -11.55
CA ALA A 559 17.00 26.86 -11.37
C ALA A 559 16.66 27.54 -12.72
N PRO A 560 15.41 28.03 -12.87
CA PRO A 560 15.04 28.92 -13.96
C PRO A 560 15.99 30.12 -14.10
N ARG A 561 15.99 30.75 -15.27
CA ARG A 561 16.73 32.00 -15.50
C ARG A 561 15.86 33.07 -16.14
N PHE A 562 16.03 34.32 -15.69
CA PHE A 562 15.46 35.48 -16.38
C PHE A 562 16.39 35.95 -17.49
N VAL A 563 16.10 35.54 -18.73
CA VAL A 563 16.77 36.05 -19.95
C VAL A 563 16.52 37.55 -20.10
N ARG A 564 15.31 38.01 -19.78
CA ARG A 564 14.98 39.42 -19.68
C ARG A 564 14.41 39.71 -18.30
N ARG A 565 15.15 40.51 -17.54
CA ARG A 565 14.71 41.07 -16.25
C ARG A 565 13.42 41.88 -16.42
N PRO A 566 12.64 42.12 -15.36
CA PRO A 566 11.41 42.90 -15.45
C PRO A 566 11.68 44.31 -15.98
N GLN A 567 11.06 44.66 -17.10
CA GLN A 567 11.17 45.97 -17.75
C GLN A 567 9.82 46.64 -17.81
N LEU A 568 9.78 47.89 -17.35
CA LEU A 568 8.61 48.75 -17.44
C LEU A 568 8.71 49.64 -18.68
N ARG A 569 7.59 49.80 -19.39
CA ARG A 569 7.42 50.66 -20.57
C ARG A 569 6.14 51.46 -20.42
N MET A 570 6.11 52.70 -20.90
CA MET A 570 4.88 53.47 -20.98
C MET A 570 3.91 52.80 -21.96
N ARG A 571 2.62 52.92 -21.68
CA ARG A 571 1.56 52.55 -22.62
C ARG A 571 0.52 53.66 -22.71
N THR A 572 -0.35 53.59 -23.70
CA THR A 572 -1.47 54.53 -23.82
C THR A 572 -2.53 54.30 -22.73
N GLY A 573 -3.27 55.36 -22.41
CA GLY A 573 -4.38 55.35 -21.46
C GLY A 573 -4.45 56.62 -20.59
N THR A 574 -5.39 56.64 -19.64
CA THR A 574 -5.58 57.77 -18.74
C THR A 574 -4.48 57.90 -17.70
N VAL A 575 -3.89 59.09 -17.61
CA VAL A 575 -2.90 59.48 -16.61
C VAL A 575 -3.59 60.26 -15.49
N THR A 576 -3.14 60.02 -14.25
CA THR A 576 -3.49 60.83 -13.08
C THR A 576 -2.22 61.27 -12.36
N ALA A 577 -2.34 62.20 -11.41
CA ALA A 577 -1.22 62.62 -10.57
C ALA A 577 -0.55 61.46 -9.80
N THR A 578 -1.24 60.32 -9.62
CA THR A 578 -0.74 59.16 -8.86
C THR A 578 -0.59 57.89 -9.68
N ALA A 579 -0.98 57.88 -10.96
CA ALA A 579 -0.98 56.69 -11.79
C ALA A 579 -0.69 57.02 -13.27
N VAL A 580 0.42 56.51 -13.77
CA VAL A 580 0.79 56.53 -15.19
C VAL A 580 0.58 55.13 -15.78
N PRO A 581 -0.11 54.96 -16.92
CA PRO A 581 -0.25 53.68 -17.58
C PRO A 581 1.10 53.11 -18.02
N ALA A 582 1.37 51.86 -17.65
CA ALA A 582 2.57 51.16 -18.06
C ALA A 582 2.29 49.69 -18.41
N THR A 583 3.23 49.08 -19.13
CA THR A 583 3.30 47.63 -19.36
C THR A 583 4.57 47.11 -18.71
N LEU A 584 4.42 46.12 -17.83
CA LEU A 584 5.55 45.34 -17.33
C LEU A 584 5.80 44.18 -18.29
N THR A 585 7.05 43.94 -18.66
CA THR A 585 7.49 42.84 -19.53
C THR A 585 8.63 42.06 -18.90
N TRP A 586 8.71 40.76 -19.16
CA TRP A 586 9.78 39.88 -18.67
C TRP A 586 10.03 38.75 -19.66
N TYR A 587 11.08 37.95 -19.44
CA TYR A 587 11.26 36.67 -20.11
C TYR A 587 12.08 35.75 -19.20
N ALA A 588 11.45 34.68 -18.73
CA ALA A 588 12.11 33.61 -17.99
C ALA A 588 12.11 32.33 -18.84
N THR A 589 13.14 31.53 -18.68
CA THR A 589 13.29 30.22 -19.34
C THR A 589 13.77 29.20 -18.35
N ASP A 590 13.47 27.95 -18.63
CA ASP A 590 13.94 26.78 -17.89
C ASP A 590 14.44 25.74 -18.90
N ASN A 591 15.32 24.83 -18.47
CA ASN A 591 15.84 23.76 -19.34
C ASN A 591 14.81 22.65 -19.58
N ILE A 592 13.82 22.48 -18.69
CA ILE A 592 12.71 21.55 -18.86
C ILE A 592 11.41 22.31 -19.11
N ALA A 593 10.88 22.98 -18.08
CA ALA A 593 9.64 23.73 -18.17
C ALA A 593 9.42 24.59 -16.93
N LEU A 594 8.90 25.80 -17.17
CA LEU A 594 8.36 26.63 -16.10
C LEU A 594 6.98 26.11 -15.66
N ASP A 595 6.77 26.07 -14.35
CA ASP A 595 5.47 25.88 -13.71
C ASP A 595 4.72 27.22 -13.65
N SER A 596 5.40 28.27 -13.20
CA SER A 596 4.81 29.60 -13.05
C SER A 596 5.83 30.74 -13.07
N VAL A 597 5.33 31.94 -13.34
CA VAL A 597 6.05 33.20 -13.14
C VAL A 597 5.17 34.13 -12.32
N ALA A 598 5.72 34.80 -11.31
CA ALA A 598 4.97 35.65 -10.41
C ALA A 598 5.63 37.01 -10.24
N LEU A 599 4.83 38.07 -10.28
CA LEU A 599 5.18 39.36 -9.70
C LEU A 599 5.09 39.23 -8.18
N THR A 600 6.14 39.62 -7.49
CA THR A 600 6.25 39.56 -6.01
C THR A 600 6.31 40.94 -5.38
N ALA A 601 6.71 41.96 -6.14
CA ALA A 601 6.62 43.37 -5.77
C ALA A 601 6.43 44.22 -7.04
N PRO A 602 5.70 45.35 -7.01
CA PRO A 602 5.11 45.97 -5.81
C PRO A 602 3.78 45.34 -5.35
N SER A 603 3.15 44.51 -6.19
CA SER A 603 1.91 43.81 -5.87
C SER A 603 1.99 42.35 -6.33
N ALA A 604 1.63 41.43 -5.45
CA ALA A 604 1.76 40.00 -5.74
C ALA A 604 0.74 39.56 -6.79
N ARG A 605 1.21 38.90 -7.85
CA ARG A 605 0.35 38.30 -8.89
C ARG A 605 1.07 37.15 -9.59
N THR A 606 0.43 35.99 -9.68
CA THR A 606 0.95 34.83 -10.42
C THR A 606 0.40 34.80 -11.84
N PHE A 607 1.24 34.42 -12.79
CA PHE A 607 0.92 34.29 -14.21
C PHE A 607 1.22 32.88 -14.70
N SER A 608 0.62 32.52 -15.83
CA SER A 608 0.97 31.29 -16.54
C SER A 608 2.44 31.33 -16.99
N PRO A 609 3.10 30.18 -17.17
CA PRO A 609 4.51 30.12 -17.56
C PRO A 609 4.79 30.74 -18.94
N LYS A 610 3.75 30.92 -19.77
CA LYS A 610 3.83 31.55 -21.10
C LYS A 610 3.62 33.07 -21.08
N ALA A 611 3.20 33.64 -19.96
CA ALA A 611 2.97 35.09 -19.87
C ALA A 611 4.31 35.84 -19.95
N LEU A 612 4.36 36.88 -20.79
CA LEU A 612 5.56 37.71 -21.01
C LEU A 612 5.35 39.18 -20.64
N SER A 613 4.11 39.57 -20.36
CA SER A 613 3.75 40.95 -20.05
C SER A 613 2.46 41.05 -19.23
N VAL A 614 2.29 42.19 -18.57
CA VAL A 614 1.04 42.60 -17.93
C VAL A 614 0.88 44.12 -17.99
N SER A 615 -0.33 44.57 -18.34
CA SER A 615 -0.71 45.99 -18.22
C SER A 615 -0.88 46.35 -16.75
N THR A 616 -0.32 47.50 -16.36
CA THR A 616 -0.35 48.01 -15.00
C THR A 616 -0.43 49.55 -15.00
N THR A 617 -0.35 50.14 -13.82
CA THR A 617 -0.11 51.57 -13.61
C THR A 617 1.03 51.75 -12.62
N VAL A 618 1.74 52.86 -12.73
CA VAL A 618 2.90 53.19 -11.88
C VAL A 618 2.76 54.56 -11.26
N LYS A 619 3.18 54.71 -10.01
CA LYS A 619 3.17 55.99 -9.32
C LYS A 619 4.35 56.85 -9.81
N PRO A 620 4.12 58.05 -10.35
CA PRO A 620 5.21 58.93 -10.76
C PRO A 620 5.95 59.54 -9.56
N GLY A 621 7.20 59.94 -9.77
CA GLY A 621 8.02 60.71 -8.82
C GLY A 621 8.86 59.90 -7.83
N ALA A 622 8.70 58.56 -7.78
CA ALA A 622 9.50 57.70 -6.92
C ALA A 622 9.93 56.41 -7.63
N ALA A 623 11.11 55.90 -7.28
CA ALA A 623 11.57 54.60 -7.74
C ALA A 623 10.67 53.49 -7.17
N SER A 624 10.18 52.62 -8.04
CA SER A 624 9.42 51.41 -7.67
C SER A 624 10.20 50.18 -8.08
N THR A 625 10.40 49.24 -7.15
CA THR A 625 11.07 47.96 -7.43
C THR A 625 10.06 46.94 -7.93
N TRP A 626 10.33 46.38 -9.10
CA TRP A 626 9.53 45.34 -9.74
C TRP A 626 10.29 44.03 -9.63
N SER A 627 9.82 43.14 -8.75
CA SER A 627 10.46 41.87 -8.46
C SER A 627 9.61 40.73 -9.02
N MET A 628 10.22 39.86 -9.82
CA MET A 628 9.58 38.67 -10.36
C MET A 628 10.29 37.41 -9.89
N THR A 629 9.54 36.33 -9.70
CA THR A 629 10.05 34.99 -9.40
C THR A 629 9.52 34.01 -10.44
N ALA A 630 10.39 33.22 -11.04
CA ALA A 630 10.06 32.10 -11.91
C ALA A 630 10.26 30.80 -11.12
N LYS A 631 9.34 29.86 -11.26
CA LYS A 631 9.38 28.54 -10.64
C LYS A 631 9.23 27.47 -11.72
N ASP A 632 10.08 26.45 -11.70
CA ASP A 632 9.96 25.28 -12.58
C ASP A 632 9.02 24.19 -12.02
N LEU A 633 8.84 23.11 -12.78
CA LEU A 633 8.04 21.97 -12.34
C LEU A 633 8.64 21.22 -11.14
N ALA A 634 9.98 21.19 -11.01
CA ALA A 634 10.69 20.52 -9.92
C ALA A 634 10.56 21.26 -8.58
N GLY A 635 10.30 22.58 -8.63
CA GLY A 635 10.22 23.47 -7.49
C GLY A 635 11.42 24.40 -7.33
N ASN A 636 12.40 24.38 -8.23
CA ASN A 636 13.47 25.37 -8.22
C ASN A 636 12.90 26.75 -8.57
N THR A 637 13.52 27.78 -7.99
CA THR A 637 13.09 29.16 -8.18
C THR A 637 14.25 30.06 -8.53
N ALA A 638 13.99 31.06 -9.37
CA ALA A 638 14.89 32.19 -9.55
C ALA A 638 14.10 33.49 -9.48
N SER A 639 14.75 34.56 -9.06
CA SER A 639 14.14 35.88 -8.97
C SER A 639 14.95 36.92 -9.74
N ALA A 640 14.27 37.92 -10.28
CA ALA A 640 14.87 39.08 -10.91
C ALA A 640 14.11 40.34 -10.51
N SER A 641 14.87 41.38 -10.18
CA SER A 641 14.31 42.67 -9.78
C SER A 641 14.95 43.80 -10.57
N THR A 642 14.13 44.80 -10.91
CA THR A 642 14.58 46.07 -11.48
C THR A 642 13.81 47.22 -10.85
N ALA A 643 14.49 48.30 -10.50
CA ALA A 643 13.85 49.53 -10.04
C ALA A 643 13.65 50.48 -11.23
N TRP A 644 12.45 51.05 -11.32
CA TRP A 644 12.08 52.02 -12.35
C TRP A 644 11.52 53.28 -11.70
N THR A 645 11.92 54.45 -12.20
CA THR A 645 11.43 55.74 -11.71
C THR A 645 10.60 56.40 -12.82
N PRO A 646 9.27 56.27 -12.79
CA PRO A 646 8.40 57.02 -13.68
C PRO A 646 8.41 58.49 -13.27
N VAL A 647 8.50 59.39 -14.22
CA VAL A 647 8.47 60.83 -14.02
C VAL A 647 7.31 61.39 -14.85
N LEU A 648 6.51 62.23 -14.22
CA LEU A 648 5.45 62.99 -14.87
C LEU A 648 5.91 64.45 -14.95
N VAL A 649 5.87 65.03 -16.14
CA VAL A 649 6.32 66.40 -16.39
C VAL A 649 5.19 67.14 -17.08
N SER A 650 4.67 68.18 -16.44
CA SER A 650 3.61 68.98 -17.04
C SER A 650 4.12 69.81 -18.21
N GLU A 651 3.18 70.30 -19.00
CA GLU A 651 3.40 71.23 -20.09
C GLU A 651 3.97 72.57 -19.64
N ALA A 652 3.91 72.88 -18.33
CA ALA A 652 4.53 74.05 -17.73
C ALA A 652 6.05 74.07 -17.93
N ALA A 653 6.68 72.89 -17.93
CA ALA A 653 8.12 72.71 -18.07
C ALA A 653 8.62 72.70 -19.53
N ALA A 654 7.72 72.78 -20.51
CA ALA A 654 8.10 72.77 -21.92
C ALA A 654 8.67 74.12 -22.39
N THR A 655 9.68 74.08 -23.26
CA THR A 655 10.09 75.26 -24.04
C THR A 655 9.05 75.53 -25.11
N ARG A 656 8.53 76.75 -25.18
CA ARG A 656 7.40 77.13 -26.04
C ARG A 656 7.84 77.99 -27.22
N THR A 657 7.25 77.74 -28.38
CA THR A 657 7.32 78.65 -29.53
C THR A 657 5.92 78.90 -30.09
N GLY A 658 5.66 80.12 -30.57
CA GLY A 658 4.33 80.51 -31.06
C GLY A 658 3.32 80.77 -29.95
N THR A 659 2.06 80.95 -30.32
CA THR A 659 0.99 81.37 -29.41
C THR A 659 0.39 80.16 -28.66
N TRP A 660 0.41 80.22 -27.33
CA TRP A 660 -0.22 79.25 -26.43
C TRP A 660 -1.05 79.99 -25.38
N SER A 661 -2.25 79.50 -25.09
CA SER A 661 -3.08 79.96 -23.99
C SER A 661 -3.24 78.85 -22.95
N THR A 662 -3.72 79.21 -21.76
CA THR A 662 -3.98 78.26 -20.67
C THR A 662 -5.47 77.91 -20.66
N ALA A 663 -5.79 76.62 -20.69
CA ALA A 663 -7.11 76.11 -20.37
C ALA A 663 -7.13 75.65 -18.91
N THR A 664 -8.11 76.08 -18.13
CA THR A 664 -8.26 75.69 -16.71
C THR A 664 -9.39 74.69 -16.54
N GLY A 665 -9.23 73.74 -15.62
CA GLY A 665 -10.22 72.72 -15.33
C GLY A 665 -9.66 71.56 -14.52
N SER A 666 -10.48 70.97 -13.64
CA SER A 666 -10.14 69.78 -12.85
C SER A 666 -9.88 68.52 -13.70
N GLY A 667 -10.17 68.59 -15.01
CA GLY A 667 -9.86 67.58 -16.00
C GLY A 667 -8.38 67.48 -16.37
N TYR A 668 -7.54 68.46 -16.02
CA TYR A 668 -6.10 68.50 -16.36
C TYR A 668 -5.21 68.04 -15.21
N LEU A 669 -3.93 67.73 -15.47
CA LEU A 669 -3.03 67.15 -14.46
C LEU A 669 -2.79 68.07 -13.25
N ASP A 670 -2.56 69.36 -13.51
CA ASP A 670 -2.30 70.38 -12.49
C ASP A 670 -3.48 71.37 -12.35
N GLY A 671 -4.67 70.99 -12.83
CA GLY A 671 -5.83 71.88 -12.89
C GLY A 671 -5.79 72.89 -14.06
N SER A 672 -4.73 72.86 -14.87
CA SER A 672 -4.59 73.59 -16.12
C SER A 672 -3.84 72.78 -17.18
N ALA A 673 -4.01 73.15 -18.44
CA ALA A 673 -3.30 72.61 -19.60
C ALA A 673 -3.00 73.73 -20.61
N LEU A 674 -1.96 73.57 -21.43
CA LEU A 674 -1.68 74.49 -22.52
C LEU A 674 -2.49 74.12 -23.76
N THR A 675 -3.06 75.13 -24.41
CA THR A 675 -3.81 74.96 -25.65
C THR A 675 -3.40 75.96 -26.72
N SER A 676 -3.46 75.52 -27.98
CA SER A 676 -3.21 76.39 -29.12
C SER A 676 -4.05 75.96 -30.31
N THR A 677 -4.43 76.94 -31.13
CA THR A 677 -5.04 76.76 -32.46
C THR A 677 -4.11 77.24 -33.57
N ALA A 678 -2.95 77.82 -33.22
CA ALA A 678 -2.01 78.39 -34.18
C ALA A 678 -1.15 77.30 -34.80
N ALA A 679 -1.22 77.15 -36.12
CA ALA A 679 -0.32 76.27 -36.85
C ALA A 679 1.14 76.65 -36.55
N ASN A 680 2.02 75.64 -36.45
CA ASN A 680 3.44 75.77 -36.12
C ASN A 680 3.76 76.21 -34.68
N ALA A 681 2.77 76.44 -33.81
CA ALA A 681 3.01 76.55 -32.38
C ALA A 681 3.58 75.23 -31.86
N SER A 682 4.63 75.27 -31.03
CA SER A 682 5.31 74.07 -30.55
C SER A 682 5.64 74.09 -29.06
N LEU A 683 5.68 72.89 -28.47
CA LEU A 683 6.20 72.64 -27.12
C LEU A 683 7.30 71.59 -27.22
N THR A 684 8.40 71.79 -26.51
CA THR A 684 9.53 70.85 -26.45
C THR A 684 9.86 70.50 -25.01
N TRP A 685 9.95 69.21 -24.69
CA TRP A 685 10.44 68.69 -23.42
C TRP A 685 11.78 67.99 -23.63
N SER A 686 12.75 68.26 -22.76
CA SER A 686 14.01 67.52 -22.68
C SER A 686 14.00 66.63 -21.44
N PHE A 687 14.43 65.38 -21.57
CA PHE A 687 14.49 64.43 -20.46
C PHE A 687 15.58 63.38 -20.68
N THR A 688 15.91 62.63 -19.63
CA THR A 688 16.74 61.43 -19.72
C THR A 688 15.90 60.23 -19.32
N GLY A 689 15.69 59.31 -20.25
CA GLY A 689 14.84 58.16 -20.03
C GLY A 689 14.92 57.14 -21.15
N ARG A 690 14.18 56.04 -20.98
CA ARG A 690 14.16 54.88 -21.89
C ARG A 690 12.77 54.52 -22.42
N SER A 691 11.75 55.23 -21.97
CA SER A 691 10.39 55.10 -22.45
C SER A 691 9.65 56.39 -22.13
N ALA A 692 8.83 56.88 -23.05
CA ALA A 692 8.10 58.13 -22.87
C ALA A 692 6.71 58.06 -23.49
N SER A 693 5.82 58.91 -23.01
CA SER A 693 4.46 59.10 -23.51
C SER A 693 4.12 60.57 -23.63
N PHE A 694 3.41 60.94 -24.71
CA PHE A 694 2.82 62.26 -24.87
C PHE A 694 1.39 62.28 -24.32
N ILE A 695 1.08 63.30 -23.50
CA ILE A 695 -0.19 63.42 -22.79
C ILE A 695 -0.99 64.61 -23.36
N ALA A 696 -2.20 64.31 -23.83
CA ALA A 696 -3.09 65.31 -24.42
C ALA A 696 -4.56 65.04 -24.11
N SER A 697 -5.39 66.04 -24.39
CA SER A 697 -6.83 65.88 -24.43
C SER A 697 -7.29 65.50 -25.85
N ASN A 698 -8.03 64.41 -25.94
CA ASN A 698 -8.67 63.96 -27.17
C ASN A 698 -10.19 64.19 -27.09
N VAL A 699 -10.67 65.23 -27.77
CA VAL A 699 -12.09 65.60 -27.81
C VAL A 699 -12.48 65.94 -29.25
N SER A 700 -13.76 66.13 -29.53
CA SER A 700 -14.26 66.27 -30.91
C SER A 700 -13.65 67.47 -31.65
N GLY A 701 -13.36 68.55 -30.92
CA GLY A 701 -12.72 69.76 -31.46
C GLY A 701 -11.18 69.73 -31.49
N SER A 702 -10.55 68.61 -31.12
CA SER A 702 -9.10 68.48 -31.12
C SER A 702 -8.53 68.24 -32.52
N GLY A 703 -7.40 68.89 -32.82
CA GLY A 703 -6.69 68.85 -34.10
C GLY A 703 -5.55 67.85 -34.14
N ARG A 704 -4.71 67.97 -35.18
CA ARG A 704 -3.54 67.12 -35.39
C ARG A 704 -2.28 67.76 -34.83
N VAL A 705 -1.35 66.92 -34.42
CA VAL A 705 -0.04 67.30 -33.90
C VAL A 705 1.04 66.49 -34.59
N HIS A 706 2.10 67.15 -35.06
CA HIS A 706 3.31 66.49 -35.52
C HIS A 706 4.21 66.22 -34.32
N LEU A 707 4.62 64.97 -34.15
CA LEU A 707 5.50 64.53 -33.08
C LEU A 707 6.92 64.40 -33.62
N TYR A 708 7.85 65.03 -32.92
CA TYR A 708 9.28 64.97 -33.19
C TYR A 708 10.00 64.37 -31.99
N VAL A 709 10.93 63.47 -32.27
CA VAL A 709 11.87 62.92 -31.28
C VAL A 709 13.26 63.25 -31.76
N ASP A 710 14.06 63.89 -30.91
CA ASP A 710 15.47 64.21 -31.21
C ASP A 710 15.67 64.99 -32.51
N GLY A 711 14.70 65.84 -32.84
CA GLY A 711 14.70 66.70 -34.03
C GLY A 711 14.10 66.06 -35.29
N GLU A 712 13.83 64.76 -35.29
CA GLU A 712 13.20 64.04 -36.41
C GLU A 712 11.70 63.86 -36.19
N GLN A 713 10.89 64.10 -37.22
CA GLN A 713 9.45 63.85 -37.13
C GLN A 713 9.18 62.34 -37.14
N VAL A 714 8.69 61.82 -36.02
CA VAL A 714 8.41 60.37 -35.86
C VAL A 714 6.96 60.01 -36.11
N ASP A 715 6.02 60.95 -35.98
CA ASP A 715 4.59 60.68 -36.13
C ASP A 715 3.75 61.93 -36.45
N THR A 716 2.52 61.73 -36.89
CA THR A 716 1.46 62.74 -36.93
C THR A 716 0.19 62.17 -36.31
N LEU A 717 -0.16 62.66 -35.12
CA LEU A 717 -1.27 62.15 -34.34
C LEU A 717 -2.52 63.03 -34.52
N ASP A 718 -3.65 62.39 -34.80
CA ASP A 718 -4.97 63.04 -34.76
C ASP A 718 -5.60 62.87 -33.37
N LEU A 719 -5.84 63.99 -32.68
CA LEU A 719 -6.41 64.00 -31.33
C LEU A 719 -7.94 64.10 -31.33
N GLY A 720 -8.59 64.16 -32.49
CA GLY A 720 -10.05 64.18 -32.58
C GLY A 720 -10.67 62.91 -32.04
N SER A 721 -11.63 63.04 -31.12
CA SER A 721 -12.36 61.89 -30.55
C SER A 721 -13.82 62.23 -30.28
N SER A 722 -14.73 61.31 -30.59
CA SER A 722 -16.16 61.43 -30.25
C SER A 722 -16.41 61.27 -28.75
N THR A 723 -15.52 60.57 -28.04
CA THR A 723 -15.53 60.45 -26.58
C THR A 723 -14.47 61.38 -26.00
N ALA A 724 -14.88 62.32 -25.17
CA ALA A 724 -13.95 63.27 -24.55
C ALA A 724 -13.04 62.56 -23.54
N GLY A 725 -11.73 62.58 -23.78
CA GLY A 725 -10.72 62.14 -22.83
C GLY A 725 -9.75 63.29 -22.52
N HIS A 726 -9.46 63.45 -21.23
CA HIS A 726 -8.43 64.36 -20.73
C HIS A 726 -7.30 63.55 -20.09
N ARG A 727 -6.09 64.12 -20.03
CA ARG A 727 -4.90 63.45 -19.48
C ARG A 727 -4.63 62.09 -20.14
N GLN A 728 -4.82 61.98 -21.44
CA GLN A 728 -4.61 60.73 -22.15
C GLN A 728 -3.16 60.65 -22.60
N ALA A 729 -2.42 59.62 -22.15
CA ALA A 729 -1.22 59.17 -22.84
C ALA A 729 -1.66 58.61 -24.19
N VAL A 730 -1.53 59.44 -25.23
CA VAL A 730 -2.06 59.17 -26.58
C VAL A 730 -1.02 58.58 -27.52
N TRP A 731 0.26 58.68 -27.16
CA TRP A 731 1.39 58.17 -27.93
C TRP A 731 2.50 57.75 -26.99
N THR A 732 3.26 56.72 -27.38
CA THR A 732 4.37 56.19 -26.58
C THR A 732 5.55 55.78 -27.46
N ILE A 733 6.76 55.87 -26.92
CA ILE A 733 8.00 55.43 -27.55
C ILE A 733 8.91 54.75 -26.52
N ASP A 734 9.71 53.79 -26.97
CA ASP A 734 10.68 53.05 -26.14
C ASP A 734 12.06 53.05 -26.79
N TRP A 735 13.10 53.07 -25.95
CA TRP A 735 14.49 52.92 -26.35
C TRP A 735 15.16 51.75 -25.62
N ALA A 736 16.26 51.24 -26.19
CA ALA A 736 17.01 50.13 -25.59
C ALA A 736 17.62 50.52 -24.24
N THR A 737 18.21 51.72 -24.16
CA THR A 737 18.90 52.27 -23.00
C THR A 737 18.32 53.62 -22.60
N SER A 738 18.54 54.04 -21.35
CA SER A 738 18.21 55.40 -20.92
C SER A 738 19.23 56.38 -21.51
N ALA A 739 18.75 57.37 -22.26
CA ALA A 739 19.58 58.40 -22.86
C ALA A 739 18.86 59.75 -22.82
N ALA A 740 19.58 60.83 -23.15
CA ALA A 740 18.99 62.15 -23.30
C ALA A 740 18.15 62.20 -24.57
N HIS A 741 16.90 62.62 -24.43
CA HIS A 741 15.94 62.74 -25.53
C HIS A 741 15.18 64.06 -25.45
N THR A 742 14.67 64.48 -26.60
CA THR A 742 13.70 65.57 -26.73
C THR A 742 12.42 65.05 -27.36
N ILE A 743 11.27 65.43 -26.79
CA ILE A 743 9.97 65.28 -27.45
C ILE A 743 9.48 66.68 -27.78
N LYS A 744 9.25 66.94 -29.06
CA LYS A 744 8.66 68.19 -29.55
C LYS A 744 7.34 67.90 -30.23
N ILE A 745 6.31 68.66 -29.87
CA ILE A 745 5.02 68.65 -30.56
C ILE A 745 4.83 69.93 -31.35
N VAL A 746 4.29 69.83 -32.57
CA VAL A 746 3.99 70.99 -33.42
C VAL A 746 2.53 70.92 -33.86
N VAL A 747 1.77 71.98 -33.60
CA VAL A 747 0.35 72.09 -33.99
C VAL A 747 0.26 72.15 -35.52
N ALA A 748 -0.48 71.21 -36.12
CA ALA A 748 -0.61 71.10 -37.57
C ALA A 748 -1.59 72.11 -38.19
N GLY A 749 -2.47 72.73 -37.38
CA GLY A 749 -3.50 73.66 -37.87
C GLY A 749 -4.63 72.98 -38.64
N THR A 750 -5.17 71.86 -38.12
CA THR A 750 -6.22 71.08 -38.80
C THR A 750 -7.48 71.93 -39.06
N SER A 751 -7.90 71.99 -40.33
CA SER A 751 -9.12 72.69 -40.75
C SER A 751 -10.36 72.16 -40.00
N GLY A 752 -11.22 73.08 -39.54
CA GLY A 752 -12.45 72.78 -38.79
C GLY A 752 -12.26 72.38 -37.32
N ARG A 753 -11.07 71.93 -36.91
CA ARG A 753 -10.75 71.50 -35.54
C ARG A 753 -9.29 71.81 -35.18
N PRO A 754 -8.89 73.09 -35.10
CA PRO A 754 -7.48 73.45 -34.99
C PRO A 754 -6.89 73.28 -33.58
N ARG A 755 -7.72 73.03 -32.55
CA ARG A 755 -7.30 73.10 -31.15
C ARG A 755 -6.46 71.90 -30.76
N VAL A 756 -5.28 72.12 -30.19
CA VAL A 756 -4.50 71.09 -29.48
C VAL A 756 -4.45 71.49 -28.01
N THR A 757 -4.72 70.54 -27.11
CA THR A 757 -4.62 70.74 -25.66
C THR A 757 -3.73 69.65 -25.08
N THR A 758 -2.69 70.02 -24.36
CA THR A 758 -1.65 69.10 -23.84
C THR A 758 -1.42 69.29 -22.36
N ASP A 759 -1.25 68.15 -21.68
CA ASP A 759 -1.03 68.02 -20.24
C ASP A 759 0.43 67.60 -19.92
N GLY A 760 1.32 67.58 -20.92
CA GLY A 760 2.73 67.25 -20.74
C GLY A 760 3.17 65.88 -21.24
N ILE A 761 4.18 65.31 -20.59
CA ILE A 761 4.74 64.00 -20.90
C ILE A 761 4.92 63.16 -19.63
N ALA A 762 4.96 61.84 -19.79
CA ALA A 762 5.48 60.95 -18.75
C ALA A 762 6.62 60.11 -19.33
N TYR A 763 7.67 59.84 -18.56
CA TYR A 763 8.78 59.00 -19.01
C TYR A 763 9.35 58.13 -17.89
N ILE A 764 10.06 57.07 -18.24
CA ILE A 764 10.76 56.20 -17.30
C ILE A 764 12.24 56.53 -17.38
N ARG A 765 12.83 56.98 -16.26
CA ARG A 765 14.26 57.26 -16.15
C ARG A 765 15.09 55.98 -16.22
#